data_AF-A0A7D8UHI5-F1
#
_entry.id   AF-A0A7D8UHI5-F1
#
_cell.length_a   1.000
_cell.length_b   1.000
_cell.length_c   1.000
_cell.angle_alpha   90.00
_cell.angle_beta   90.00
_cell.angle_gamma   90.00
#
_symmetry.space_group_name_H-M   'P 1'
#
loop_
_entity.id
_entity.type
_entity.pdbx_description
1 polymer ?
#
loop_
_entity_poly.entity_id
_entity_poly.type
_entity_poly.pdbx_seq_one_letter_code
_entity_poly.pdbx_strand_id
1 'polypeptide(L)'
;MVDLIENIALSIAADRKRYSGLLIVMDELGKSLEFAAAKPEAADVFVLQQLAEMSSRSEGAVAIIGVLHQDFRAYAHGLPPADRAEWEKIRGRFEDIVFEEPAEQLLRFVAMAWAAVRSDRRLSCSNKAVRATRAAATRLWEHGLAPQGLRIKADGALLEAAAPMHPLVASLLGPLFRRFGQNERSAFGFLQSEEPSGLLTFCRRSSSCDRLLFDVVDLYEYLRASLGATLLHTPDAKRWAEAFEMEARLTSLSSDATVVLRAIALLGIVSRWYPARASYEVLAFALADRLSASRIDAALEELQRVRAVVHRRYNDSFVVWEGSDVDVAGRLTEARSRLSRTTAAATLLQRHAGLRPLLARRHSYEKGTLRFFNVTFESWGEELSGEPLEQDGQLVVLLGAGKRGRAERTKRGLQTLFCIPGDAGRLDELALELAAIDWVRQNTHELNTDNAGRRELHARQLEVERLLDLTLDRVLRADAAASAWYLDGKPVIVSGPRGLNDLLSRMSDVVFYAAPPIDCELLNRKELSSAAAKARSLLLAAMIDKPRVAELGLTGGDPPERSMYRSVLSDHGGLGLHVSRKNGEAAFGPPKVEAGRPVFHALDAVMDEAGEERIGLERLFRVLADPPFGLREGVVPVLVFAYLLANESDFAIYSDGVFCREWNSALAAQAVKSPIQISVRRLQVKGVRTRVFEELTRALSLTDHPDGASGKVLAAVRPLMRFAAQLSDHARLTSTLSDRTLAVREALVSATEPETLLFAELPQACGLQPFKSGGRRRDADVASFVEAMKDAVSELRNALPGLLAECESAIKSAFGLPDDDSAFGVMLARAEAVSEWAVEPDMKMLVQRVIAGGGAVSETTFGLASLMGERPVDKWRDEDRSKFAVRLKQFARRFAMLESTVTVPKPGKAKERRAVRVALVASSGAQIDRTLYLSDAQHKKAMTIEGKLRKSIAKESDPAAVMAALCGLLAEFDDSDLS
;
A
#
# COMPACT_ATOMS: atom_id res chain seq x y z
N MET A 1 -45.67 8.70 -6.00
CA MET A 1 -45.36 9.66 -4.92
C MET A 1 -44.17 10.52 -5.30
N VAL A 2 -43.03 9.92 -5.66
CA VAL A 2 -41.83 10.65 -6.11
C VAL A 2 -42.13 11.60 -7.28
N ASP A 3 -42.79 11.13 -8.34
CA ASP A 3 -43.16 11.98 -9.48
C ASP A 3 -44.06 13.17 -9.11
N LEU A 4 -44.94 13.00 -8.12
CA LEU A 4 -45.79 14.08 -7.64
C LEU A 4 -44.95 15.15 -6.93
N ILE A 5 -44.00 14.71 -6.09
CA ILE A 5 -43.09 15.59 -5.37
C ILE A 5 -42.15 16.31 -6.36
N GLU A 6 -41.67 15.61 -7.38
CA GLU A 6 -40.83 16.19 -8.43
C GLU A 6 -41.60 17.26 -9.24
N ASN A 7 -42.87 17.01 -9.59
CA ASN A 7 -43.72 18.00 -10.25
C ASN A 7 -44.01 19.22 -9.37
N ILE A 8 -44.20 19.03 -8.05
CA ILE A 8 -44.36 20.12 -7.09
C ILE A 8 -43.05 20.92 -6.99
N ALA A 9 -41.90 20.25 -6.91
CA ALA A 9 -40.59 20.88 -6.84
C ALA A 9 -40.27 21.70 -8.10
N LEU A 10 -40.60 21.18 -9.29
CA LEU A 10 -40.46 21.90 -10.57
C LEU A 10 -41.37 23.14 -10.62
N SER A 11 -42.59 23.04 -10.11
CA SER A 11 -43.53 24.16 -10.04
C SER A 11 -43.06 25.24 -9.07
N ILE A 12 -42.50 24.86 -7.92
CA ILE A 12 -41.89 25.78 -6.94
C ILE A 12 -40.61 26.42 -7.50
N ALA A 13 -39.80 25.66 -8.23
CA ALA A 13 -38.59 26.17 -8.89
C ALA A 13 -38.90 27.15 -10.03
N ALA A 14 -40.07 27.04 -10.67
CA ALA A 14 -40.53 27.99 -11.68
C ALA A 14 -41.01 29.34 -11.08
N ASP A 15 -41.42 29.36 -9.80
CA ASP A 15 -41.89 30.56 -9.08
C ASP A 15 -41.02 30.91 -7.85
N ARG A 16 -39.70 31.02 -8.07
CA ARG A 16 -38.70 31.40 -7.05
C ARG A 16 -38.90 32.80 -6.43
N LYS A 17 -39.85 33.60 -6.94
CA LYS A 17 -40.20 34.91 -6.37
C LYS A 17 -41.14 34.78 -5.16
N ARG A 18 -41.89 33.68 -5.04
CA ARG A 18 -42.90 33.50 -4.00
C ARG A 18 -42.54 32.44 -2.96
N TYR A 19 -41.72 31.46 -3.32
CA TYR A 19 -41.32 30.36 -2.44
C TYR A 19 -39.81 30.16 -2.45
N SER A 20 -39.23 29.78 -1.31
CA SER A 20 -37.78 29.55 -1.16
C SER A 20 -37.36 28.09 -1.35
N GLY A 21 -38.31 27.15 -1.42
CA GLY A 21 -38.06 25.72 -1.58
C GLY A 21 -39.18 24.86 -0.97
N LEU A 22 -39.01 23.53 -1.04
CA LEU A 22 -39.90 22.53 -0.45
C LEU A 22 -39.18 21.78 0.67
N LEU A 23 -39.73 21.79 1.88
CA LEU A 23 -39.25 20.96 3.00
C LEU A 23 -40.24 19.82 3.23
N ILE A 24 -39.75 18.58 3.20
CA ILE A 24 -40.52 17.39 3.51
C ILE A 24 -40.02 16.82 4.83
N VAL A 25 -40.90 16.79 5.83
CA VAL A 25 -40.61 16.18 7.14
C VAL A 25 -41.41 14.89 7.26
N MET A 26 -40.69 13.78 7.39
CA MET A 26 -41.26 12.46 7.68
C MET A 26 -41.13 12.21 9.17
N ASP A 27 -42.17 12.56 9.91
CA ASP A 27 -42.28 12.20 11.31
C ASP A 27 -42.55 10.68 11.45
N GLU A 28 -42.01 10.07 12.50
CA GLU A 28 -42.07 8.61 12.75
C GLU A 28 -41.62 7.73 11.56
N LEU A 29 -40.60 8.15 10.79
CA LEU A 29 -40.05 7.35 9.68
C LEU A 29 -39.70 5.91 10.10
N GLY A 30 -39.34 5.72 11.37
CA GLY A 30 -39.07 4.42 11.96
C GLY A 30 -40.19 3.40 11.78
N LYS A 31 -41.47 3.79 11.85
CA LYS A 31 -42.60 2.86 11.62
C LYS A 31 -42.70 2.41 10.17
N SER A 32 -42.41 3.31 9.23
CA SER A 32 -42.35 2.97 7.81
C SER A 32 -41.20 2.00 7.53
N LEU A 33 -40.06 2.18 8.21
CA LEU A 33 -38.94 1.23 8.16
C LEU A 33 -39.30 -0.11 8.82
N GLU A 34 -39.89 -0.14 10.01
CA GLU A 34 -40.35 -1.38 10.65
C GLU A 34 -41.33 -2.15 9.76
N PHE A 35 -42.27 -1.45 9.11
CA PHE A 35 -43.21 -2.05 8.18
C PHE A 35 -42.52 -2.61 6.94
N ALA A 36 -41.58 -1.87 6.34
CA ALA A 36 -40.79 -2.32 5.20
C ALA A 36 -39.89 -3.52 5.55
N ALA A 37 -39.35 -3.56 6.77
CA ALA A 37 -38.56 -4.69 7.26
C ALA A 37 -39.42 -5.93 7.54
N ALA A 38 -40.65 -5.74 8.03
CA ALA A 38 -41.58 -6.83 8.35
C ALA A 38 -42.34 -7.38 7.13
N LYS A 39 -42.52 -6.57 6.08
CA LYS A 39 -43.23 -6.93 4.84
C LYS A 39 -42.50 -6.41 3.58
N PRO A 40 -41.31 -6.95 3.24
CA PRO A 40 -40.52 -6.49 2.09
C PRO A 40 -41.26 -6.57 0.74
N GLU A 41 -42.18 -7.53 0.60
CA GLU A 41 -43.01 -7.71 -0.59
C GLU A 41 -44.12 -6.64 -0.76
N ALA A 42 -44.46 -5.90 0.30
CA ALA A 42 -45.54 -4.93 0.31
C ALA A 42 -45.07 -3.47 0.39
N ALA A 43 -43.82 -3.23 0.78
CA ALA A 43 -43.26 -1.89 0.91
C ALA A 43 -41.79 -1.86 0.49
N ASP A 44 -41.48 -0.92 -0.41
CA ASP A 44 -40.15 -0.77 -0.98
C ASP A 44 -39.41 0.44 -0.38
N VAL A 45 -38.31 0.16 0.32
CA VAL A 45 -37.45 1.19 0.92
C VAL A 45 -36.75 2.05 -0.13
N PHE A 46 -36.67 1.59 -1.39
CA PHE A 46 -36.07 2.29 -2.51
C PHE A 46 -36.70 3.66 -2.78
N VAL A 47 -37.94 3.90 -2.34
CA VAL A 47 -38.58 5.21 -2.38
C VAL A 47 -37.73 6.27 -1.65
N LEU A 48 -37.09 5.93 -0.52
CA LEU A 48 -36.21 6.86 0.20
C LEU A 48 -34.96 7.21 -0.60
N GLN A 49 -34.42 6.26 -1.37
CA GLN A 49 -33.31 6.53 -2.28
C GLN A 49 -33.70 7.52 -3.37
N GLN A 50 -34.85 7.29 -4.02
CA GLN A 50 -35.33 8.18 -5.08
C GLN A 50 -35.57 9.61 -4.55
N LEU A 51 -36.09 9.72 -3.33
CA LEU A 51 -36.28 11.00 -2.66
C LEU A 51 -34.95 11.71 -2.34
N ALA A 52 -33.94 10.98 -1.85
CA ALA A 52 -32.61 11.53 -1.58
C ALA A 52 -31.90 11.98 -2.87
N GLU A 53 -31.99 11.20 -3.93
CA GLU A 53 -31.40 11.53 -5.25
C GLU A 53 -32.11 12.73 -5.90
N MET A 54 -33.43 12.83 -5.76
CA MET A 54 -34.20 14.00 -6.20
C MET A 54 -33.81 15.26 -5.41
N SER A 55 -33.71 15.18 -4.07
CA SER A 55 -33.28 16.31 -3.24
C SER A 55 -31.87 16.78 -3.62
N SER A 56 -30.93 15.85 -3.84
CA SER A 56 -29.56 16.16 -4.25
C SER A 56 -29.49 16.86 -5.62
N ARG A 57 -30.30 16.42 -6.61
CA ARG A 57 -30.38 17.05 -7.94
C ARG A 57 -31.05 18.42 -7.93
N SER A 58 -31.76 18.77 -6.85
CA SER A 58 -32.54 20.01 -6.78
C SER A 58 -31.73 21.26 -6.38
N GLU A 59 -30.42 21.14 -6.13
CA GLU A 59 -29.53 22.24 -5.71
C GLU A 59 -30.06 23.05 -4.52
N GLY A 60 -30.67 22.38 -3.55
CA GLY A 60 -31.22 23.00 -2.33
C GLY A 60 -32.66 23.50 -2.45
N ALA A 61 -33.33 23.29 -3.60
CA ALA A 61 -34.74 23.62 -3.75
C ALA A 61 -35.67 22.64 -3.01
N VAL A 62 -35.22 21.41 -2.73
CA VAL A 62 -35.94 20.41 -1.95
C VAL A 62 -35.06 19.87 -0.83
N ALA A 63 -35.57 19.91 0.41
CA ALA A 63 -34.94 19.33 1.59
C ALA A 63 -35.84 18.26 2.21
N ILE A 64 -35.22 17.19 2.72
CA ILE A 64 -35.93 16.04 3.28
C ILE A 64 -35.35 15.72 4.67
N ILE A 65 -36.21 15.63 5.68
CA ILE A 65 -35.84 15.30 7.05
C ILE A 65 -36.67 14.08 7.49
N GLY A 66 -35.98 13.01 7.89
CA GLY A 66 -36.59 11.84 8.52
C GLY A 66 -36.35 11.85 10.02
N VAL A 67 -37.40 11.65 10.82
CA VAL A 67 -37.31 11.57 12.28
C VAL A 67 -37.35 10.11 12.72
N LEU A 68 -36.33 9.68 13.45
CA LEU A 68 -36.12 8.29 13.88
C LEU A 68 -35.93 8.20 15.41
N HIS A 69 -36.37 7.10 16.03
CA HIS A 69 -36.21 6.85 17.47
C HIS A 69 -34.92 6.08 17.83
N GLN A 70 -34.35 5.40 16.85
CA GLN A 70 -33.11 4.64 16.96
C GLN A 70 -32.34 4.77 15.64
N ASP A 71 -31.08 4.32 15.64
CA ASP A 71 -30.26 4.33 14.43
C ASP A 71 -30.95 3.58 13.28
N PHE A 72 -30.83 4.11 12.06
CA PHE A 72 -31.43 3.53 10.86
C PHE A 72 -31.09 2.03 10.68
N ARG A 73 -29.87 1.61 11.06
CA ARG A 73 -29.43 0.19 10.99
C ARG A 73 -30.17 -0.71 11.95
N ALA A 74 -30.63 -0.19 13.09
CA ALA A 74 -31.34 -1.00 14.08
C ALA A 74 -32.65 -1.56 13.50
N TYR A 75 -33.30 -0.81 12.60
CA TYR A 75 -34.50 -1.26 11.90
C TYR A 75 -34.24 -2.39 10.87
N ALA A 76 -33.01 -2.50 10.34
CA ALA A 76 -32.62 -3.53 9.39
C ALA A 76 -32.11 -4.83 10.06
N HIS A 77 -32.04 -4.89 11.40
CA HIS A 77 -31.42 -6.00 12.13
C HIS A 77 -32.12 -7.36 11.93
N GLY A 78 -33.40 -7.37 11.54
CA GLY A 78 -34.15 -8.59 11.23
C GLY A 78 -33.98 -9.10 9.79
N LEU A 79 -33.40 -8.31 8.89
CA LEU A 79 -33.37 -8.60 7.46
C LEU A 79 -32.22 -9.56 7.05
N PRO A 80 -32.31 -10.24 5.90
CA PRO A 80 -31.19 -10.94 5.28
C PRO A 80 -29.99 -10.03 4.98
N PRO A 81 -28.75 -10.57 4.92
CA PRO A 81 -27.54 -9.75 4.72
C PRO A 81 -27.54 -8.91 3.43
N ALA A 82 -28.14 -9.40 2.35
CA ALA A 82 -28.25 -8.67 1.09
C ALA A 82 -29.12 -7.41 1.22
N ASP A 83 -30.28 -7.54 1.86
CA ASP A 83 -31.23 -6.44 2.06
C ASP A 83 -30.68 -5.43 3.07
N ARG A 84 -29.95 -5.88 4.10
CA ARG A 84 -29.20 -4.97 5.00
C ARG A 84 -28.20 -4.11 4.25
N ALA A 85 -27.48 -4.69 3.29
CA ALA A 85 -26.52 -3.95 2.49
C ALA A 85 -27.20 -2.92 1.58
N GLU A 86 -28.42 -3.20 1.08
CA GLU A 86 -29.21 -2.21 0.35
C GLU A 86 -29.64 -1.06 1.25
N TRP A 87 -30.17 -1.35 2.43
CA TRP A 87 -30.58 -0.33 3.41
C TRP A 87 -29.41 0.56 3.85
N GLU A 88 -28.21 -0.01 3.99
CA GLU A 88 -27.01 0.75 4.31
C GLU A 88 -26.62 1.72 3.18
N LYS A 89 -26.76 1.30 1.91
CA LYS A 89 -26.55 2.20 0.76
C LYS A 89 -27.54 3.35 0.77
N ILE A 90 -28.80 3.10 1.12
CA ILE A 90 -29.84 4.14 1.18
C ILE A 90 -29.53 5.11 2.31
N ARG A 91 -29.21 4.62 3.52
CA ARG A 91 -28.77 5.45 4.65
C ARG A 91 -27.60 6.36 4.28
N GLY A 92 -26.61 5.86 3.55
CA GLY A 92 -25.45 6.64 3.12
C GLY A 92 -25.77 7.87 2.26
N ARG A 93 -27.01 8.04 1.80
CA ARG A 93 -27.49 9.22 1.08
C ARG A 93 -28.14 10.28 1.98
N PHE A 94 -28.27 10.01 3.28
CA PHE A 94 -28.78 10.93 4.29
C PHE A 94 -27.67 11.34 5.27
N GLU A 95 -27.80 12.52 5.86
CA GLU A 95 -26.96 12.98 6.97
C GLU A 95 -27.67 12.69 8.31
N ASP A 96 -27.01 11.95 9.20
CA ASP A 96 -27.55 11.64 10.52
C ASP A 96 -27.30 12.80 11.50
N ILE A 97 -28.37 13.46 11.92
CA ILE A 97 -28.33 14.50 12.95
C ILE A 97 -28.74 13.88 14.28
N VAL A 98 -27.78 13.66 15.17
CA VAL A 98 -28.05 13.14 16.51
C VAL A 98 -28.70 14.23 17.36
N PHE A 99 -29.96 14.03 17.74
CA PHE A 99 -30.64 14.90 18.69
C PHE A 99 -30.43 14.38 20.11
N GLU A 100 -29.52 15.02 20.85
CA GLU A 100 -29.39 14.84 22.29
C GLU A 100 -30.12 15.97 23.02
N GLU A 101 -31.25 15.65 23.65
CA GLU A 101 -31.97 16.63 24.46
C GLU A 101 -31.09 17.11 25.64
N PRO A 102 -30.79 18.42 25.77
CA PRO A 102 -30.01 18.93 26.90
C PRO A 102 -30.73 18.75 28.23
N ALA A 103 -30.00 18.37 29.30
CA ALA A 103 -30.58 18.14 30.62
C ALA A 103 -31.32 19.36 31.22
N GLU A 104 -30.89 20.57 30.84
CA GLU A 104 -31.53 21.83 31.19
C GLU A 104 -32.93 22.02 30.57
N GLN A 105 -33.17 21.51 29.36
CA GLN A 105 -34.49 21.59 28.72
C GLN A 105 -35.49 20.69 29.44
N LEU A 106 -35.06 19.48 29.81
CA LEU A 106 -35.89 18.55 30.56
C LEU A 106 -36.18 19.07 31.98
N LEU A 107 -35.22 19.73 32.64
CA LEU A 107 -35.48 20.42 33.91
C LEU A 107 -36.50 21.55 33.74
N ARG A 108 -36.39 22.34 32.66
CA ARG A 108 -37.36 23.40 32.35
C ARG A 108 -38.76 22.85 32.19
N PHE A 109 -38.87 21.79 31.42
CA PHE A 109 -40.10 21.06 31.22
C PHE A 109 -40.69 20.53 32.54
N VAL A 110 -39.89 19.85 33.36
CA VAL A 110 -40.31 19.33 34.68
C VAL A 110 -40.83 20.45 35.59
N ALA A 111 -40.11 21.57 35.67
CA ALA A 111 -40.51 22.70 36.51
C ALA A 111 -41.83 23.34 36.01
N MET A 112 -41.99 23.52 34.70
CA MET A 112 -43.22 24.07 34.11
C MET A 112 -44.40 23.12 34.25
N ALA A 113 -44.20 21.83 33.96
CA ALA A 113 -45.21 20.79 34.11
C ALA A 113 -45.67 20.68 35.56
N TRP A 114 -44.73 20.73 36.51
CA TRP A 114 -45.06 20.71 37.93
C TRP A 114 -45.82 21.96 38.39
N ALA A 115 -45.43 23.14 37.92
CA ALA A 115 -46.17 24.37 38.21
C ALA A 115 -47.64 24.28 37.72
N ALA A 116 -47.85 23.71 36.53
CA ALA A 116 -49.20 23.46 36.01
C ALA A 116 -49.97 22.45 36.89
N VAL A 117 -49.39 21.29 37.22
CA VAL A 117 -50.01 20.28 38.09
C VAL A 117 -50.38 20.85 39.46
N ARG A 118 -49.50 21.66 40.06
CA ARG A 118 -49.78 22.34 41.34
C ARG A 118 -50.97 23.28 41.25
N SER A 119 -51.05 24.06 40.18
CA SER A 119 -52.16 25.01 39.96
C SER A 119 -53.49 24.29 39.76
N ASP A 120 -53.51 23.25 38.92
CA ASP A 120 -54.71 22.47 38.60
C ASP A 120 -55.24 21.70 39.82
N ARG A 121 -54.35 21.02 40.55
CA ARG A 121 -54.71 20.23 41.74
C ARG A 121 -54.84 21.07 43.02
N ARG A 122 -54.74 22.40 42.95
CA ARG A 122 -54.79 23.35 44.08
C ARG A 122 -53.86 22.94 45.24
N LEU A 123 -52.67 22.45 44.90
CA LEU A 123 -51.69 22.02 45.90
C LEU A 123 -51.02 23.25 46.52
N SER A 124 -51.24 23.43 47.82
CA SER A 124 -50.55 24.48 48.59
C SER A 124 -49.09 24.07 48.80
N CYS A 125 -48.15 24.85 48.26
CA CYS A 125 -46.75 24.78 48.67
C CYS A 125 -46.52 25.96 49.61
N SER A 126 -46.03 25.68 50.82
CA SER A 126 -45.79 26.75 51.80
C SER A 126 -44.73 27.72 51.26
N ASN A 127 -44.90 29.02 51.54
CA ASN A 127 -43.86 30.02 51.23
C ASN A 127 -42.51 29.68 51.89
N LYS A 128 -42.53 28.88 52.97
CA LYS A 128 -41.33 28.35 53.63
C LYS A 128 -40.61 27.33 52.74
N ALA A 129 -41.33 26.38 52.13
CA ALA A 129 -40.75 25.41 51.20
C ALA A 129 -40.17 26.08 49.96
N VAL A 130 -40.86 27.07 49.37
CA VAL A 130 -40.34 27.84 48.23
C VAL A 130 -39.03 28.57 48.60
N ARG A 131 -38.98 29.20 49.79
CA ARG A 131 -37.76 29.85 50.29
C ARG A 131 -36.63 28.85 50.55
N ALA A 132 -36.95 27.68 51.10
CA ALA A 132 -35.99 26.60 51.34
C ALA A 132 -35.41 26.07 50.01
N THR A 133 -36.25 25.86 48.99
CA THR A 133 -35.82 25.47 47.64
C THR A 133 -34.90 26.54 47.04
N ARG A 134 -35.24 27.83 47.15
CA ARG A 134 -34.39 28.92 46.67
C ARG A 134 -33.03 28.96 47.37
N ALA A 135 -32.99 28.78 48.69
CA ALA A 135 -31.76 28.74 49.45
C ALA A 135 -30.87 27.54 49.05
N ALA A 136 -31.48 26.36 48.91
CA ALA A 136 -30.80 25.15 48.46
C ALA A 136 -30.34 25.24 46.99
N ALA A 137 -31.03 26.02 46.15
CA ALA A 137 -30.69 26.14 44.74
C ALA A 137 -29.29 26.76 44.58
N THR A 138 -28.96 27.78 45.36
CA THR A 138 -27.62 28.41 45.33
C THR A 138 -26.51 27.41 45.68
N ARG A 139 -26.74 26.59 46.70
CA ARG A 139 -25.80 25.54 47.15
C ARG A 139 -25.58 24.42 46.11
N LEU A 140 -26.54 24.18 45.22
CA LEU A 140 -26.39 23.23 44.11
C LEU A 140 -25.19 23.61 43.22
N TRP A 141 -24.98 24.89 42.94
CA TRP A 141 -23.83 25.36 42.17
C TRP A 141 -22.53 25.36 42.97
N GLU A 142 -22.60 25.69 44.26
CA GLU A 142 -21.42 25.67 45.17
C GLU A 142 -20.79 24.28 45.22
N HIS A 143 -21.61 23.22 45.23
CA HIS A 143 -21.14 21.83 45.21
C HIS A 143 -20.89 21.28 43.79
N GLY A 144 -21.00 22.11 42.73
CA GLY A 144 -20.76 21.68 41.35
C GLY A 144 -21.80 20.67 40.82
N LEU A 145 -23.00 20.65 41.41
CA LEU A 145 -24.06 19.69 41.13
C LEU A 145 -25.10 20.20 40.12
N ALA A 146 -24.91 21.38 39.53
CA ALA A 146 -25.84 21.92 38.55
C ALA A 146 -25.62 21.27 37.16
N PRO A 147 -26.70 20.93 36.43
CA PRO A 147 -26.58 20.44 35.05
C PRO A 147 -25.84 21.45 34.14
N GLN A 148 -25.06 20.94 33.19
CA GLN A 148 -24.30 21.77 32.26
C GLN A 148 -25.24 22.67 31.44
N GLY A 149 -24.92 23.98 31.42
CA GLY A 149 -25.66 25.02 30.67
C GLY A 149 -26.62 25.87 31.52
N LEU A 150 -26.99 25.42 32.73
CA LEU A 150 -27.76 26.22 33.70
C LEU A 150 -26.94 27.38 34.30
N ARG A 151 -27.49 28.59 34.23
CA ARG A 151 -26.87 29.82 34.76
C ARG A 151 -27.55 30.25 36.05
N ILE A 152 -26.76 30.44 37.12
CA ILE A 152 -27.21 30.85 38.47
C ILE A 152 -28.25 32.00 38.43
N LYS A 153 -27.96 33.06 37.65
CA LYS A 153 -28.81 34.27 37.60
C LYS A 153 -30.07 34.12 36.74
N ALA A 154 -30.03 33.32 35.68
CA ALA A 154 -31.14 33.20 34.73
C ALA A 154 -32.10 32.06 35.09
N ASP A 155 -31.58 30.99 35.71
CA ASP A 155 -32.33 29.74 35.91
C ASP A 155 -32.61 29.42 37.39
N GLY A 156 -32.17 30.26 38.34
CA GLY A 156 -32.53 30.09 39.76
C GLY A 156 -34.05 30.13 40.02
N ALA A 157 -34.79 30.92 39.23
CA ALA A 157 -36.25 30.96 39.27
C ALA A 157 -36.91 29.66 38.80
N LEU A 158 -36.21 28.87 37.96
CA LEU A 158 -36.71 27.59 37.46
C LEU A 158 -36.68 26.52 38.56
N LEU A 159 -35.58 26.44 39.31
CA LEU A 159 -35.46 25.55 40.45
C LEU A 159 -36.44 25.94 41.57
N GLU A 160 -36.72 27.23 41.73
CA GLU A 160 -37.77 27.70 42.65
C GLU A 160 -39.18 27.25 42.21
N ALA A 161 -39.48 27.29 40.90
CA ALA A 161 -40.75 26.80 40.37
C ALA A 161 -40.93 25.29 40.58
N ALA A 162 -39.84 24.53 40.73
CA ALA A 162 -39.84 23.11 41.05
C ALA A 162 -40.18 22.80 42.53
N ALA A 163 -40.34 23.80 43.41
CA ALA A 163 -40.71 23.57 44.81
C ALA A 163 -41.99 22.71 44.96
N PRO A 164 -42.08 21.78 45.92
CA PRO A 164 -41.16 21.57 47.04
C PRO A 164 -40.03 20.56 46.75
N MET A 165 -39.65 20.32 45.49
CA MET A 165 -38.51 19.44 45.22
C MET A 165 -37.20 20.05 45.74
N HIS A 166 -36.35 19.23 46.35
CA HIS A 166 -34.97 19.61 46.59
C HIS A 166 -34.27 19.87 45.24
N PRO A 167 -33.48 20.95 45.08
CA PRO A 167 -32.86 21.29 43.78
C PRO A 167 -31.99 20.18 43.18
N LEU A 168 -31.35 19.38 44.03
CA LEU A 168 -30.63 18.17 43.59
C LEU A 168 -31.59 17.13 42.98
N VAL A 169 -32.75 16.89 43.59
CA VAL A 169 -33.76 15.97 43.04
C VAL A 169 -34.24 16.45 41.69
N ALA A 170 -34.66 17.73 41.60
CA ALA A 170 -35.14 18.31 40.35
C ALA A 170 -34.12 18.13 39.21
N SER A 171 -32.83 18.33 39.51
CA SER A 171 -31.74 18.20 38.54
C SER A 171 -31.42 16.74 38.16
N LEU A 172 -31.72 15.77 39.03
CA LEU A 172 -31.51 14.35 38.78
C LEU A 172 -32.63 13.71 37.95
N LEU A 173 -33.86 14.22 37.98
CA LEU A 173 -35.01 13.59 37.33
C LEU A 173 -34.79 13.36 35.83
N GLY A 174 -34.24 14.34 35.12
CA GLY A 174 -34.01 14.23 33.68
C GLY A 174 -33.05 13.09 33.31
N PRO A 175 -31.78 13.15 33.78
CA PRO A 175 -30.82 12.07 33.60
C PRO A 175 -31.31 10.69 34.09
N LEU A 176 -32.09 10.65 35.18
CA LEU A 176 -32.58 9.41 35.78
C LEU A 176 -33.68 8.76 34.93
N PHE A 177 -34.69 9.53 34.48
CA PHE A 177 -35.78 9.00 33.66
C PHE A 177 -35.37 8.71 32.21
N ARG A 178 -34.27 9.30 31.73
CA ARG A 178 -33.63 8.85 30.49
C ARG A 178 -33.07 7.45 30.59
N ARG A 179 -32.57 7.08 31.77
CA ARG A 179 -31.82 5.84 31.97
C ARG A 179 -32.68 4.68 32.46
N PHE A 180 -33.72 4.97 33.23
CA PHE A 180 -34.58 3.95 33.85
C PHE A 180 -36.05 4.05 33.39
N GLY A 181 -36.37 4.92 32.44
CA GLY A 181 -37.74 5.19 32.00
C GLY A 181 -37.86 5.62 30.54
N GLN A 182 -39.03 6.13 30.15
CA GLN A 182 -39.34 6.64 28.81
C GLN A 182 -39.18 8.17 28.73
N ASN A 183 -38.05 8.71 29.25
CA ASN A 183 -37.76 10.15 29.31
C ASN A 183 -38.95 10.96 29.89
N GLU A 184 -39.55 11.82 29.07
CA GLU A 184 -40.64 12.74 29.42
C GLU A 184 -41.89 12.02 29.96
N ARG A 185 -42.23 10.83 29.43
CA ARG A 185 -43.41 10.06 29.90
C ARG A 185 -43.23 9.61 31.34
N SER A 186 -42.03 9.19 31.72
CA SER A 186 -41.72 8.80 33.10
C SER A 186 -41.62 10.01 34.02
N ALA A 187 -41.12 11.15 33.53
CA ALA A 187 -41.12 12.41 34.28
C ALA A 187 -42.55 12.90 34.57
N PHE A 188 -43.44 12.90 33.57
CA PHE A 188 -44.86 13.20 33.77
C PHE A 188 -45.54 12.21 34.71
N GLY A 189 -45.24 10.91 34.53
CA GLY A 189 -45.69 9.85 35.42
C GLY A 189 -45.35 10.16 36.87
N PHE A 190 -44.10 10.51 37.18
CA PHE A 190 -43.67 10.91 38.52
C PHE A 190 -44.41 12.14 39.05
N LEU A 191 -44.55 13.21 38.25
CA LEU A 191 -45.21 14.45 38.67
C LEU A 191 -46.71 14.26 38.95
N GLN A 192 -47.36 13.31 38.28
CA GLN A 192 -48.79 13.02 38.43
C GLN A 192 -49.08 11.77 39.28
N SER A 193 -48.06 11.03 39.69
CA SER A 193 -48.18 9.76 40.39
C SER A 193 -48.75 9.93 41.80
N GLU A 194 -49.76 9.11 42.12
CA GLU A 194 -50.29 8.96 43.48
C GLU A 194 -49.66 7.76 44.22
N GLU A 195 -48.51 7.27 43.75
CA GLU A 195 -47.80 6.15 44.38
C GLU A 195 -47.33 6.52 45.81
N PRO A 196 -47.16 5.50 46.68
CA PRO A 196 -46.48 5.68 47.97
C PRO A 196 -45.09 6.31 47.76
N SER A 197 -44.73 7.26 48.63
CA SER A 197 -43.48 8.04 48.55
C SER A 197 -43.31 8.91 47.28
N GLY A 198 -44.35 9.11 46.47
CA GLY A 198 -44.36 10.06 45.35
C GLY A 198 -44.49 11.54 45.75
N LEU A 199 -44.19 12.45 44.81
CA LEU A 199 -44.17 13.91 45.05
C LEU A 199 -45.55 14.46 45.47
N LEU A 200 -46.65 13.98 44.86
CA LEU A 200 -48.00 14.38 45.24
C LEU A 200 -48.36 13.94 46.66
N THR A 201 -48.00 12.70 47.01
CA THR A 201 -48.19 12.12 48.35
C THR A 201 -47.41 12.92 49.40
N PHE A 202 -46.18 13.33 49.08
CA PHE A 202 -45.39 14.23 49.92
C PHE A 202 -46.08 15.58 50.13
N CYS A 203 -46.56 16.22 49.06
CA CYS A 203 -47.25 17.52 49.16
C CYS A 203 -48.49 17.45 50.05
N ARG A 204 -49.31 16.40 49.92
CA ARG A 204 -50.52 16.18 50.75
C ARG A 204 -50.18 15.96 52.23
N ARG A 205 -49.07 15.26 52.54
CA ARG A 205 -48.61 14.97 53.91
C ARG A 205 -47.84 16.12 54.56
N SER A 206 -47.19 16.99 53.77
CA SER A 206 -46.34 18.09 54.27
C SER A 206 -47.06 19.13 55.13
N SER A 207 -48.39 19.15 55.08
CA SER A 207 -49.25 19.99 55.95
C SER A 207 -49.08 19.69 57.45
N SER A 208 -48.51 18.53 57.79
CA SER A 208 -48.49 17.96 59.15
C SER A 208 -47.07 17.65 59.68
N CYS A 209 -46.01 17.89 58.90
CA CYS A 209 -44.63 17.50 59.23
C CYS A 209 -43.64 18.66 59.09
N ASP A 210 -42.53 18.61 59.83
CA ASP A 210 -41.43 19.61 59.79
C ASP A 210 -40.58 19.58 58.51
N ARG A 211 -40.87 18.67 57.57
CA ARG A 211 -40.13 18.52 56.31
C ARG A 211 -40.70 19.41 55.21
N LEU A 212 -39.87 20.28 54.66
CA LEU A 212 -40.23 21.27 53.64
C LEU A 212 -39.91 20.81 52.22
N LEU A 213 -38.94 19.90 52.04
CA LEU A 213 -38.39 19.53 50.73
C LEU A 213 -38.47 18.01 50.47
N PHE A 214 -38.85 17.65 49.24
CA PHE A 214 -38.78 16.29 48.71
C PHE A 214 -37.33 15.99 48.31
N ASP A 215 -36.67 15.07 49.02
CA ASP A 215 -35.23 14.84 48.93
C ASP A 215 -34.84 13.54 48.18
N VAL A 216 -33.54 13.27 48.11
CA VAL A 216 -32.99 12.11 47.38
C VAL A 216 -33.41 10.77 47.98
N VAL A 217 -33.77 10.71 49.26
CA VAL A 217 -34.24 9.48 49.90
C VAL A 217 -35.69 9.23 49.53
N ASP A 218 -36.52 10.27 49.47
CA ASP A 218 -37.89 10.15 48.97
C ASP A 218 -37.89 9.69 47.49
N LEU A 219 -36.96 10.20 46.69
CA LEU A 219 -36.77 9.75 45.30
C LEU A 219 -36.34 8.28 45.21
N TYR A 220 -35.40 7.84 46.05
CA TYR A 220 -34.98 6.43 46.10
C TYR A 220 -36.16 5.51 46.46
N GLU A 221 -36.97 5.89 47.45
CA GLU A 221 -38.15 5.12 47.85
C GLU A 221 -39.21 5.07 46.77
N TYR A 222 -39.47 6.19 46.09
CA TYR A 222 -40.36 6.24 44.94
C TYR A 222 -39.90 5.26 43.86
N LEU A 223 -38.64 5.32 43.43
CA LEU A 223 -38.11 4.46 42.38
C LEU A 223 -38.19 2.98 42.76
N ARG A 224 -37.87 2.65 44.02
CA ARG A 224 -37.97 1.29 44.53
C ARG A 224 -39.43 0.78 44.52
N ALA A 225 -40.39 1.63 44.88
CA ALA A 225 -41.81 1.28 44.90
C ALA A 225 -42.41 1.19 43.48
N SER A 226 -42.08 2.14 42.61
CA SER A 226 -42.70 2.28 41.29
C SER A 226 -42.07 1.39 40.21
N LEU A 227 -40.76 1.14 40.28
CA LEU A 227 -40.02 0.36 39.28
C LEU A 227 -39.62 -1.04 39.80
N GLY A 228 -39.50 -1.22 41.12
CA GLY A 228 -39.31 -2.52 41.75
C GLY A 228 -38.28 -3.42 41.06
N ALA A 229 -38.72 -4.61 40.64
CA ALA A 229 -37.87 -5.60 39.97
C ALA A 229 -37.30 -5.14 38.63
N THR A 230 -37.93 -4.17 37.94
CA THR A 230 -37.43 -3.62 36.67
C THR A 230 -36.06 -2.97 36.84
N LEU A 231 -35.76 -2.40 38.03
CA LEU A 231 -34.44 -1.81 38.32
C LEU A 231 -33.31 -2.84 38.25
N LEU A 232 -33.60 -4.12 38.51
CA LEU A 232 -32.64 -5.23 38.47
C LEU A 232 -32.35 -5.73 37.05
N HIS A 233 -33.04 -5.18 36.03
CA HIS A 233 -32.78 -5.48 34.61
C HIS A 233 -32.10 -4.30 33.88
N THR A 234 -31.65 -3.29 34.63
CA THR A 234 -31.00 -2.08 34.08
C THR A 234 -29.48 -2.25 34.01
N PRO A 235 -28.75 -1.40 33.26
CA PRO A 235 -27.28 -1.41 33.25
C PRO A 235 -26.62 -1.17 34.62
N ASP A 236 -27.39 -0.70 35.60
CA ASP A 236 -26.97 -0.45 36.98
C ASP A 236 -27.57 -1.45 37.98
N ALA A 237 -28.14 -2.56 37.48
CA ALA A 237 -28.81 -3.61 38.26
C ALA A 237 -27.99 -4.11 39.45
N LYS A 238 -26.67 -4.27 39.28
CA LYS A 238 -25.76 -4.74 40.34
C LYS A 238 -25.81 -3.84 41.58
N ARG A 239 -25.83 -2.52 41.40
CA ARG A 239 -25.83 -1.56 42.52
C ARG A 239 -27.19 -1.45 43.20
N TRP A 240 -28.26 -1.59 42.42
CA TRP A 240 -29.60 -1.73 42.98
C TRP A 240 -29.73 -3.00 43.81
N ALA A 241 -29.20 -4.13 43.30
CA ALA A 241 -29.16 -5.38 44.04
C ALA A 241 -28.33 -5.25 45.33
N GLU A 242 -27.15 -4.64 45.28
CA GLU A 242 -26.30 -4.38 46.44
C GLU A 242 -27.00 -3.50 47.48
N ALA A 243 -27.65 -2.43 47.05
CA ALA A 243 -28.41 -1.55 47.95
C ALA A 243 -29.55 -2.32 48.62
N PHE A 244 -30.34 -3.08 47.86
CA PHE A 244 -31.44 -3.87 48.39
C PHE A 244 -30.97 -5.00 49.31
N GLU A 245 -29.87 -5.67 48.96
CA GLU A 245 -29.27 -6.72 49.78
C GLU A 245 -28.71 -6.15 51.08
N MET A 246 -28.03 -4.99 51.05
CA MET A 246 -27.55 -4.34 52.26
C MET A 246 -28.69 -3.88 53.18
N GLU A 247 -29.76 -3.32 52.62
CA GLU A 247 -30.96 -2.97 53.38
C GLU A 247 -31.65 -4.21 53.97
N ALA A 248 -31.73 -5.31 53.22
CA ALA A 248 -32.33 -6.56 53.70
C ALA A 248 -31.47 -7.27 54.75
N ARG A 249 -30.14 -7.20 54.63
CA ARG A 249 -29.17 -7.82 55.55
C ARG A 249 -29.11 -7.12 56.90
N LEU A 250 -29.27 -5.80 56.93
CA LEU A 250 -29.04 -4.97 58.12
C LEU A 250 -30.35 -4.46 58.72
N THR A 251 -31.12 -5.37 59.32
CA THR A 251 -32.44 -5.08 59.92
C THR A 251 -32.39 -4.30 61.24
N SER A 252 -31.21 -4.15 61.84
CA SER A 252 -31.00 -3.49 63.15
C SER A 252 -30.40 -2.08 63.07
N LEU A 253 -30.31 -1.49 61.88
CA LEU A 253 -29.82 -0.13 61.70
C LEU A 253 -30.74 0.89 62.37
N SER A 254 -30.16 1.96 62.91
CA SER A 254 -30.95 3.13 63.31
C SER A 254 -31.70 3.73 62.11
N SER A 255 -32.83 4.40 62.38
CA SER A 255 -33.61 5.07 61.33
C SER A 255 -32.77 6.08 60.54
N ASP A 256 -31.81 6.75 61.19
CA ASP A 256 -30.94 7.73 60.55
C ASP A 256 -29.89 7.05 59.68
N ALA A 257 -29.31 5.93 60.13
CA ALA A 257 -28.38 5.12 59.34
C ALA A 257 -29.06 4.54 58.09
N THR A 258 -30.32 4.10 58.17
CA THR A 258 -31.08 3.66 56.98
C THR A 258 -31.29 4.81 55.99
N VAL A 259 -31.64 6.00 56.47
CA VAL A 259 -31.79 7.20 55.63
C VAL A 259 -30.50 7.56 54.91
N VAL A 260 -29.38 7.60 55.63
CA VAL A 260 -28.06 7.92 55.06
C VAL A 260 -27.60 6.83 54.08
N LEU A 261 -27.86 5.55 54.37
CA LEU A 261 -27.56 4.45 53.46
C LEU A 261 -28.32 4.58 52.13
N ARG A 262 -29.61 4.92 52.16
CA ARG A 262 -30.43 5.16 50.95
C ARG A 262 -29.90 6.32 50.12
N ALA A 263 -29.50 7.40 50.78
CA ALA A 263 -28.89 8.55 50.10
C ALA A 263 -27.57 8.16 49.43
N ILE A 264 -26.70 7.43 50.14
CA ILE A 264 -25.42 6.91 49.59
C ILE A 264 -25.68 5.96 48.43
N ALA A 265 -26.67 5.07 48.52
CA ALA A 265 -27.03 4.15 47.46
C ALA A 265 -27.46 4.88 46.19
N LEU A 266 -28.42 5.81 46.28
CA LEU A 266 -28.89 6.56 45.12
C LEU A 266 -27.79 7.44 44.53
N LEU A 267 -27.07 8.21 45.35
CA LEU A 267 -25.95 9.04 44.92
C LEU A 267 -24.83 8.19 44.28
N GLY A 268 -24.54 7.03 44.86
CA GLY A 268 -23.61 6.05 44.31
C GLY A 268 -24.04 5.55 42.93
N ILE A 269 -25.33 5.29 42.69
CA ILE A 269 -25.86 4.88 41.38
C ILE A 269 -25.76 6.02 40.37
N VAL A 270 -26.19 7.24 40.72
CA VAL A 270 -26.20 8.37 39.77
C VAL A 270 -24.81 8.93 39.49
N SER A 271 -23.84 8.78 40.42
CA SER A 271 -22.48 9.32 40.30
C SER A 271 -21.69 8.87 39.06
N ARG A 272 -22.16 7.84 38.33
CA ARG A 272 -21.54 7.34 37.09
C ARG A 272 -21.81 8.22 35.88
N TRP A 273 -22.93 8.93 35.90
CA TRP A 273 -23.44 9.68 34.76
C TRP A 273 -23.91 11.08 35.14
N TYR A 274 -23.89 11.40 36.44
CA TYR A 274 -24.15 12.72 37.00
C TYR A 274 -23.07 13.04 38.04
N PRO A 275 -22.60 14.29 38.18
CA PRO A 275 -21.53 14.65 39.13
C PRO A 275 -21.95 14.62 40.62
N ALA A 276 -22.94 13.82 41.02
CA ALA A 276 -23.44 13.74 42.40
C ALA A 276 -22.80 12.56 43.16
N ARG A 277 -21.57 12.76 43.61
CA ARG A 277 -20.85 11.79 44.47
C ARG A 277 -21.38 11.90 45.91
N ALA A 278 -21.46 10.78 46.61
CA ALA A 278 -21.85 10.75 48.02
C ALA A 278 -20.70 11.21 48.95
N SER A 279 -20.23 12.44 48.81
CA SER A 279 -19.31 13.05 49.78
C SER A 279 -20.04 13.50 51.03
N TYR A 280 -19.31 13.79 52.10
CA TYR A 280 -19.92 14.33 53.32
C TYR A 280 -20.72 15.61 53.02
N GLU A 281 -20.12 16.55 52.28
CA GLU A 281 -20.76 17.81 51.91
C GLU A 281 -22.03 17.61 51.07
N VAL A 282 -22.00 16.68 50.11
CA VAL A 282 -23.16 16.39 49.25
C VAL A 282 -24.26 15.69 50.05
N LEU A 283 -23.91 14.81 50.99
CA LEU A 283 -24.89 14.16 51.89
C LEU A 283 -25.52 15.19 52.84
N ALA A 284 -24.70 16.08 53.43
CA ALA A 284 -25.17 17.16 54.27
C ALA A 284 -26.08 18.13 53.50
N PHE A 285 -25.77 18.40 52.23
CA PHE A 285 -26.62 19.19 51.35
C PHE A 285 -27.94 18.46 51.01
N ALA A 286 -27.85 17.21 50.55
CA ALA A 286 -28.99 16.44 50.07
C ALA A 286 -30.00 16.08 51.18
N LEU A 287 -29.54 16.00 52.43
CA LEU A 287 -30.34 15.63 53.60
C LEU A 287 -30.60 16.80 54.56
N ALA A 288 -30.28 18.03 54.17
CA ALA A 288 -30.33 19.22 55.05
C ALA A 288 -31.71 19.46 55.69
N ASP A 289 -32.80 19.07 55.01
CA ASP A 289 -34.18 19.22 55.50
C ASP A 289 -34.65 18.02 56.36
N ARG A 290 -33.84 16.95 56.44
CA ARG A 290 -34.19 15.70 57.13
C ARG A 290 -33.33 15.43 58.36
N LEU A 291 -32.01 15.64 58.27
CA LEU A 291 -31.05 15.33 59.33
C LEU A 291 -30.10 16.51 59.59
N SER A 292 -29.76 16.72 60.87
CA SER A 292 -28.68 17.63 61.25
C SER A 292 -27.31 17.00 60.95
N ALA A 293 -26.27 17.83 60.77
CA ALA A 293 -24.90 17.37 60.53
C ALA A 293 -24.44 16.32 61.57
N SER A 294 -24.70 16.57 62.86
CA SER A 294 -24.37 15.63 63.95
C SER A 294 -25.05 14.27 63.85
N ARG A 295 -26.26 14.21 63.28
CA ARG A 295 -26.99 12.94 63.07
C ARG A 295 -26.47 12.21 61.84
N ILE A 296 -26.03 12.96 60.81
CA ILE A 296 -25.35 12.39 59.65
C ILE A 296 -24.00 11.79 60.07
N ASP A 297 -23.23 12.47 60.94
CA ASP A 297 -21.97 11.95 61.47
C ASP A 297 -22.18 10.62 62.21
N ALA A 298 -23.12 10.59 63.17
CA ALA A 298 -23.44 9.39 63.93
C ALA A 298 -23.92 8.23 63.04
N ALA A 299 -24.73 8.52 62.03
CA ALA A 299 -25.19 7.54 61.04
C ALA A 299 -24.05 7.00 60.18
N LEU A 300 -23.12 7.84 59.73
CA LEU A 300 -21.94 7.42 58.96
C LEU A 300 -20.98 6.58 59.80
N GLU A 301 -20.79 6.91 61.08
CA GLU A 301 -20.02 6.10 62.01
C GLU A 301 -20.65 4.72 62.21
N GLU A 302 -21.96 4.65 62.40
CA GLU A 302 -22.70 3.40 62.53
C GLU A 302 -22.55 2.53 61.27
N LEU A 303 -22.78 3.10 60.07
CA LEU A 303 -22.70 2.39 58.79
C LEU A 303 -21.29 1.86 58.49
N GLN A 304 -20.25 2.61 58.87
CA GLN A 304 -18.87 2.15 58.74
C GLN A 304 -18.54 1.04 59.75
N ARG A 305 -19.01 1.16 61.00
CA ARG A 305 -18.81 0.14 62.05
C ARG A 305 -19.39 -1.22 61.65
N VAL A 306 -20.57 -1.23 61.04
CA VAL A 306 -21.23 -2.47 60.57
C VAL A 306 -20.80 -2.90 59.16
N ARG A 307 -19.81 -2.21 58.57
CA ARG A 307 -19.29 -2.46 57.21
C ARG A 307 -20.39 -2.45 56.13
N ALA A 308 -21.39 -1.59 56.28
CA ALA A 308 -22.38 -1.32 55.24
C ALA A 308 -21.82 -0.38 54.16
N VAL A 309 -20.98 0.55 54.58
CA VAL A 309 -20.42 1.62 53.75
C VAL A 309 -18.93 1.75 54.03
N VAL A 310 -18.15 2.10 53.01
CA VAL A 310 -16.75 2.47 53.14
C VAL A 310 -16.48 3.86 52.59
N HIS A 311 -15.65 4.60 53.34
CA HIS A 311 -15.15 5.92 52.99
C HIS A 311 -13.90 5.81 52.11
N ARG A 312 -14.02 6.31 50.89
CA ARG A 312 -12.94 6.42 49.91
C ARG A 312 -12.22 7.75 50.11
N ARG A 313 -11.13 7.73 50.87
CA ARG A 313 -10.35 8.94 51.23
C ARG A 313 -9.80 9.73 50.03
N TYR A 314 -9.54 9.08 48.89
CA TYR A 314 -8.91 9.71 47.73
C TYR A 314 -9.83 10.68 46.97
N ASN A 315 -11.15 10.53 47.10
CA ASN A 315 -12.14 11.37 46.43
C ASN A 315 -13.27 11.81 47.37
N ASP A 316 -13.02 11.70 48.68
CA ASP A 316 -13.94 11.97 49.78
C ASP A 316 -15.37 11.49 49.50
N SER A 317 -15.56 10.18 49.28
CA SER A 317 -16.88 9.63 48.98
C SER A 317 -17.20 8.35 49.75
N PHE A 318 -18.46 8.22 50.14
CA PHE A 318 -19.00 7.03 50.77
C PHE A 318 -19.62 6.12 49.73
N VAL A 319 -19.30 4.82 49.77
CA VAL A 319 -19.84 3.82 48.83
C VAL A 319 -20.29 2.59 49.62
N VAL A 320 -21.37 1.96 49.17
CA VAL A 320 -21.86 0.68 49.72
C VAL A 320 -20.76 -0.38 49.57
N TRP A 321 -20.45 -1.11 50.66
CA TRP A 321 -19.32 -2.04 50.69
C TRP A 321 -19.60 -3.34 49.90
N GLU A 322 -18.76 -3.62 48.89
CA GLU A 322 -18.91 -4.77 47.96
C GLU A 322 -18.23 -6.07 48.43
N GLY A 323 -17.52 -6.08 49.58
CA GLY A 323 -16.90 -7.30 50.11
C GLY A 323 -15.64 -7.80 49.38
N SER A 324 -14.71 -6.91 49.00
CA SER A 324 -13.39 -7.30 48.50
C SER A 324 -12.46 -7.70 49.66
N ASP A 325 -11.76 -8.83 49.49
CA ASP A 325 -10.73 -9.32 50.44
C ASP A 325 -9.37 -8.62 50.25
N VAL A 326 -9.19 -7.83 49.18
CA VAL A 326 -7.93 -7.17 48.83
C VAL A 326 -7.99 -5.66 49.09
N ASP A 327 -7.13 -5.15 49.97
CA ASP A 327 -6.96 -3.71 50.18
C ASP A 327 -6.18 -3.06 49.03
N VAL A 328 -6.90 -2.74 47.93
CA VAL A 328 -6.34 -2.06 46.75
C VAL A 328 -5.71 -0.71 47.13
N ALA A 329 -6.29 0.02 48.09
CA ALA A 329 -5.79 1.33 48.51
C ALA A 329 -4.46 1.24 49.28
N GLY A 330 -4.33 0.25 50.16
CA GLY A 330 -3.08 -0.08 50.85
C GLY A 330 -1.97 -0.46 49.87
N ARG A 331 -2.28 -1.33 48.90
CA ARG A 331 -1.31 -1.79 47.89
C ARG A 331 -0.84 -0.67 46.95
N LEU A 332 -1.73 0.24 46.55
CA LEU A 332 -1.36 1.43 45.79
C LEU A 332 -0.47 2.38 46.58
N THR A 333 -0.64 2.47 47.89
CA THR A 333 0.20 3.31 48.76
C THR A 333 1.59 2.71 48.92
N GLU A 334 1.68 1.39 49.10
CA GLU A 334 2.95 0.64 49.06
C GLU A 334 3.69 0.87 47.74
N ALA A 335 3.00 0.71 46.60
CA ALA A 335 3.55 0.89 45.26
C ALA A 335 4.14 2.30 45.05
N ARG A 336 3.39 3.35 45.42
CA ARG A 336 3.84 4.75 45.30
C ARG A 336 5.11 5.04 46.11
N SER A 337 5.20 4.50 47.33
CA SER A 337 6.37 4.68 48.20
C SER A 337 7.65 4.06 47.62
N ARG A 338 7.52 2.97 46.84
CA ARG A 338 8.64 2.30 46.17
C ARG A 338 9.04 3.02 44.88
N LEU A 339 8.06 3.31 44.02
CA LEU A 339 8.29 3.88 42.68
C LEU A 339 8.81 5.32 42.72
N SER A 340 8.35 6.14 43.66
CA SER A 340 8.82 7.53 43.84
C SER A 340 10.31 7.65 44.15
N ARG A 341 10.99 6.56 44.50
CA ARG A 341 12.43 6.54 44.84
C ARG A 341 13.32 6.04 43.71
N THR A 342 12.76 5.45 42.64
CA THR A 342 13.55 4.70 41.64
C THR A 342 13.35 5.09 40.18
N THR A 343 12.24 5.74 39.80
CA THR A 343 11.92 5.98 38.38
C THR A 343 11.63 7.45 38.07
N ALA A 344 12.22 7.98 36.98
CA ALA A 344 11.94 9.33 36.51
C ALA A 344 10.53 9.44 35.88
N ALA A 345 9.85 10.56 36.12
CA ALA A 345 8.49 10.80 35.64
C ALA A 345 8.38 10.80 34.10
N ALA A 346 9.40 11.30 33.39
CA ALA A 346 9.45 11.27 31.93
C ALA A 346 9.36 9.84 31.38
N THR A 347 10.07 8.88 31.96
CA THR A 347 10.04 7.47 31.55
C THR A 347 8.66 6.86 31.76
N LEU A 348 8.00 7.19 32.87
CA LEU A 348 6.63 6.72 33.17
C LEU A 348 5.63 7.31 32.16
N LEU A 349 5.72 8.60 31.88
CA LEU A 349 4.84 9.27 30.91
C LEU A 349 5.05 8.73 29.50
N GLN A 350 6.29 8.49 29.09
CA GLN A 350 6.58 7.90 27.77
C GLN A 350 5.93 6.52 27.60
N ARG A 351 5.80 5.74 28.68
CA ARG A 351 5.16 4.42 28.68
C ARG A 351 3.63 4.48 28.70
N HIS A 352 3.06 5.42 29.44
CA HIS A 352 1.62 5.42 29.76
C HIS A 352 0.77 6.44 28.98
N ALA A 353 1.36 7.53 28.47
CA ALA A 353 0.59 8.65 27.92
C ALA A 353 0.06 8.44 26.49
N GLY A 354 0.44 7.35 25.80
CA GLY A 354 -0.13 6.97 24.49
C GLY A 354 -0.19 8.10 23.46
N LEU A 355 0.81 9.01 23.45
CA LEU A 355 0.73 10.25 22.68
C LEU A 355 0.74 10.01 21.18
N ARG A 356 -0.16 10.71 20.48
CA ARG A 356 -0.20 10.72 19.01
C ARG A 356 0.74 11.79 18.46
N PRO A 357 1.49 11.51 17.39
CA PRO A 357 2.27 12.52 16.70
C PRO A 357 1.38 13.69 16.22
N LEU A 358 1.93 14.90 16.24
CA LEU A 358 1.27 16.10 15.75
C LEU A 358 1.55 16.28 14.25
N LEU A 359 0.52 16.64 13.47
CA LEU A 359 0.65 16.88 12.02
C LEU A 359 0.77 18.38 11.73
N ALA A 360 1.76 18.79 10.94
CA ALA A 360 1.87 20.16 10.41
C ALA A 360 0.89 20.38 9.24
N ARG A 361 -0.39 20.65 9.56
CA ARG A 361 -1.51 20.49 8.61
C ARG A 361 -1.39 21.38 7.38
N ARG A 362 -1.07 22.67 7.54
CA ARG A 362 -0.98 23.60 6.40
C ARG A 362 0.12 23.18 5.44
N HIS A 363 1.34 23.01 5.94
CA HIS A 363 2.48 22.62 5.09
C HIS A 363 2.21 21.28 4.40
N SER A 364 1.64 20.31 5.12
CA SER A 364 1.30 19.01 4.55
C SER A 364 0.22 19.06 3.48
N TYR A 365 -0.77 19.94 3.63
CA TYR A 365 -1.79 20.16 2.61
C TYR A 365 -1.21 20.85 1.37
N GLU A 366 -0.36 21.87 1.55
CA GLU A 366 0.23 22.64 0.44
C GLU A 366 1.30 21.86 -0.34
N LYS A 367 2.04 20.96 0.31
CA LYS A 367 3.12 20.17 -0.31
C LYS A 367 2.71 18.75 -0.67
N GLY A 368 1.58 18.26 -0.17
CA GLY A 368 1.13 16.87 -0.32
C GLY A 368 1.90 15.85 0.53
N THR A 369 2.96 16.24 1.25
CA THR A 369 3.71 15.37 2.18
C THR A 369 3.24 15.57 3.63
N LEU A 370 2.65 14.54 4.23
CA LEU A 370 2.29 14.54 5.66
C LEU A 370 3.56 14.69 6.52
N ARG A 371 3.67 15.73 7.35
CA ARG A 371 4.84 16.03 8.21
C ARG A 371 4.48 15.83 9.66
N PHE A 372 5.05 14.81 10.28
CA PHE A 372 4.72 14.42 11.65
C PHE A 372 5.80 14.88 12.63
N PHE A 373 5.34 15.37 13.78
CA PHE A 373 6.16 15.73 14.92
C PHE A 373 5.85 14.76 16.05
N ASN A 374 6.80 13.90 16.39
CA ASN A 374 6.61 12.97 17.50
C ASN A 374 6.58 13.73 18.83
N VAL A 375 5.80 13.28 19.81
CA VAL A 375 5.77 13.93 21.13
C VAL A 375 6.48 13.03 22.14
N THR A 376 7.51 13.57 22.77
CA THR A 376 8.36 12.84 23.73
C THR A 376 8.44 13.60 25.05
N PHE A 377 8.71 12.86 26.14
CA PHE A 377 8.95 13.44 27.45
C PHE A 377 10.42 13.31 27.83
N GLU A 378 11.01 14.40 28.33
CA GLU A 378 12.39 14.40 28.83
C GLU A 378 12.46 15.10 30.19
N SER A 379 13.34 14.62 31.06
CA SER A 379 13.58 15.24 32.38
C SER A 379 14.69 16.28 32.29
N TRP A 380 14.55 17.42 32.98
CA TRP A 380 15.55 18.49 33.00
C TRP A 380 16.96 18.04 33.45
N GLY A 381 17.07 17.01 34.30
CA GLY A 381 18.34 16.51 34.83
C GLY A 381 19.03 15.46 33.97
N GLU A 382 18.34 14.85 32.99
CA GLU A 382 18.87 13.75 32.17
C GLU A 382 19.53 14.32 30.91
N GLU A 383 20.67 13.73 30.51
CA GLU A 383 21.35 14.12 29.27
C GLU A 383 20.38 13.90 28.10
N LEU A 384 20.02 15.00 27.42
CA LEU A 384 19.01 14.93 26.37
C LEU A 384 19.57 14.03 25.25
N SER A 385 18.79 13.04 24.78
CA SER A 385 19.27 12.08 23.77
C SER A 385 19.50 12.78 22.43
N GLY A 386 20.72 12.75 21.89
CA GLY A 386 21.08 13.39 20.62
C GLY A 386 20.76 12.52 19.39
N GLU A 387 19.82 11.59 19.53
CA GLU A 387 19.55 10.60 18.49
C GLU A 387 18.93 11.23 17.23
N PRO A 388 19.14 10.62 16.05
CA PRO A 388 18.47 11.04 14.83
C PRO A 388 16.96 11.04 15.04
N LEU A 389 16.29 12.08 14.53
CA LEU A 389 14.84 12.17 14.60
C LEU A 389 14.22 11.03 13.81
N GLU A 390 13.38 10.22 14.47
CA GLU A 390 12.61 9.17 13.79
C GLU A 390 11.54 9.74 12.85
N GLN A 391 11.09 10.98 13.08
CA GLN A 391 10.05 11.67 12.30
C GLN A 391 10.57 13.00 11.74
N ASP A 392 9.73 13.75 11.01
CA ASP A 392 10.12 15.03 10.38
C ASP A 392 10.48 16.12 11.42
N GLY A 393 10.03 15.93 12.65
CA GLY A 393 10.43 16.71 13.81
C GLY A 393 9.96 16.08 15.11
N GLN A 394 10.18 16.78 16.22
CA GLN A 394 9.74 16.35 17.55
C GLN A 394 9.27 17.54 18.40
N LEU A 395 8.32 17.26 19.28
CA LEU A 395 7.89 18.10 20.37
C LEU A 395 8.32 17.46 21.69
N VAL A 396 9.30 18.05 22.36
CA VAL A 396 9.81 17.58 23.65
C VAL A 396 9.09 18.31 24.78
N VAL A 397 8.34 17.57 25.59
CA VAL A 397 7.77 18.06 26.85
C VAL A 397 8.82 17.91 27.95
N LEU A 398 9.40 19.03 28.37
CA LEU A 398 10.53 19.06 29.29
C LEU A 398 10.05 19.27 30.74
N LEU A 399 10.18 18.22 31.55
CA LEU A 399 9.70 18.15 32.93
C LEU A 399 10.76 18.61 33.94
N GLY A 400 10.34 19.17 35.07
CA GLY A 400 11.24 19.58 36.16
C GLY A 400 12.12 20.81 35.86
N ALA A 401 11.83 21.57 34.80
CA ALA A 401 12.66 22.67 34.33
C ALA A 401 12.62 23.92 35.23
N GLY A 402 13.74 24.23 35.90
CA GLY A 402 13.96 25.53 36.55
C GLY A 402 13.95 26.72 35.57
N LYS A 403 13.88 27.96 36.07
CA LYS A 403 13.91 29.17 35.21
C LYS A 403 15.28 29.44 34.57
N ARG A 404 16.38 28.94 35.17
CA ARG A 404 17.77 29.14 34.68
C ARG A 404 18.15 28.09 33.64
N GLY A 405 18.89 28.47 32.59
CA GLY A 405 19.46 27.55 31.60
C GLY A 405 18.51 27.09 30.47
N ARG A 406 17.26 27.60 30.41
CA ARG A 406 16.24 27.18 29.41
C ARG A 406 16.70 27.38 27.96
N ALA A 407 17.33 28.51 27.66
CA ALA A 407 17.81 28.82 26.31
C ALA A 407 18.91 27.85 25.83
N GLU A 408 19.85 27.48 26.70
CA GLU A 408 20.92 26.53 26.34
C GLU A 408 20.38 25.11 26.18
N ARG A 409 19.50 24.69 27.10
CA ARG A 409 18.89 23.34 27.10
C ARG A 409 17.99 23.09 25.89
N THR A 410 17.43 24.14 25.30
CA THR A 410 16.45 24.05 24.19
C THR A 410 17.06 24.34 22.81
N LYS A 411 18.39 24.38 22.70
CA LYS A 411 19.11 24.66 21.45
C LYS A 411 19.40 23.36 20.67
N ARG A 412 18.42 22.86 19.91
CA ARG A 412 18.50 21.61 19.11
C ARG A 412 18.12 21.79 17.63
N GLY A 413 18.27 22.99 17.09
CA GLY A 413 17.90 23.29 15.71
C GLY A 413 16.38 23.37 15.49
N LEU A 414 16.00 23.53 14.23
CA LEU A 414 14.65 23.96 13.85
C LEU A 414 13.62 22.83 13.73
N GLN A 415 14.03 21.57 13.91
CA GLN A 415 13.15 20.39 13.87
C GLN A 415 12.65 19.96 15.26
N THR A 416 13.15 20.59 16.33
CA THR A 416 12.79 20.27 17.71
C THR A 416 12.10 21.47 18.36
N LEU A 417 10.85 21.28 18.77
CA LEU A 417 10.09 22.24 19.57
C LEU A 417 10.09 21.78 21.03
N PHE A 418 10.31 22.70 21.96
CA PHE A 418 10.25 22.39 23.39
C PHE A 418 9.02 23.02 24.04
N CYS A 419 8.32 22.25 24.85
CA CYS A 419 7.24 22.70 25.73
C CYS A 419 7.64 22.46 27.18
N ILE A 420 7.62 23.51 27.98
CA ILE A 420 7.87 23.45 29.43
C ILE A 420 6.54 23.70 30.15
N PRO A 421 5.93 22.69 30.78
CA PRO A 421 4.69 22.86 31.54
C PRO A 421 4.89 23.81 32.72
N GLY A 422 3.91 24.66 32.99
CA GLY A 422 3.88 25.56 34.15
C GLY A 422 3.64 24.83 35.47
N ASP A 423 2.86 23.74 35.43
CA ASP A 423 2.60 22.83 36.57
C ASP A 423 3.01 21.41 36.19
N ALA A 424 4.32 21.14 36.23
CA ALA A 424 4.86 19.81 35.96
C ALA A 424 4.53 18.79 37.07
N GLY A 425 4.31 19.25 38.31
CA GLY A 425 4.06 18.37 39.46
C GLY A 425 2.81 17.52 39.28
N ARG A 426 1.75 18.07 38.69
CA ARG A 426 0.53 17.31 38.41
C ARG A 426 0.72 16.20 37.38
N LEU A 427 1.58 16.39 36.39
CA LEU A 427 1.91 15.34 35.41
C LEU A 427 2.72 14.22 36.07
N ASP A 428 3.66 14.57 36.94
CA ASP A 428 4.47 13.62 37.69
C ASP A 428 3.62 12.74 38.61
N GLU A 429 2.64 13.35 39.31
CA GLU A 429 1.70 12.63 40.18
C GLU A 429 0.85 11.61 39.41
N LEU A 430 0.26 12.01 38.28
CA LEU A 430 -0.57 11.13 37.46
C LEU A 430 0.24 9.98 36.84
N ALA A 431 1.47 10.25 36.42
CA ALA A 431 2.38 9.23 35.89
C ALA A 431 2.76 8.19 36.94
N LEU A 432 3.08 8.64 38.16
CA LEU A 432 3.36 7.78 39.30
C LEU A 432 2.14 6.95 39.70
N GLU A 433 0.93 7.50 39.59
CA GLU A 433 -0.30 6.78 39.91
C GLU A 433 -0.59 5.65 38.90
N LEU A 434 -0.40 5.88 37.60
CA LEU A 434 -0.51 4.81 36.58
C LEU A 434 0.55 3.72 36.79
N ALA A 435 1.78 4.12 37.07
CA ALA A 435 2.86 3.18 37.36
C ALA A 435 2.56 2.34 38.62
N ALA A 436 1.97 2.96 39.65
CA ALA A 436 1.55 2.26 40.87
C ALA A 436 0.42 1.26 40.60
N ILE A 437 -0.56 1.62 39.75
CA ILE A 437 -1.64 0.72 39.32
C ILE A 437 -1.08 -0.50 38.60
N ASP A 438 -0.16 -0.31 37.66
CA ASP A 438 0.51 -1.40 36.95
C ASP A 438 1.34 -2.28 37.87
N TRP A 439 2.05 -1.67 38.82
CA TRP A 439 2.79 -2.42 39.83
C TRP A 439 1.86 -3.29 40.67
N VAL A 440 0.74 -2.74 41.16
CA VAL A 440 -0.26 -3.49 41.95
C VAL A 440 -0.84 -4.65 41.13
N ARG A 441 -1.14 -4.42 39.85
CA ARG A 441 -1.63 -5.44 38.91
C ARG A 441 -0.64 -6.60 38.76
N GLN A 442 0.65 -6.31 38.70
CA GLN A 442 1.70 -7.32 38.51
C GLN A 442 2.12 -8.03 39.81
N ASN A 443 2.02 -7.36 40.96
CA ASN A 443 2.60 -7.81 42.24
C ASN A 443 1.56 -8.29 43.26
N THR A 444 0.27 -8.28 42.94
CA THR A 444 -0.81 -8.72 43.84
C THR A 444 -1.53 -9.93 43.25
N HIS A 445 -1.14 -11.13 43.69
CA HIS A 445 -1.66 -12.39 43.14
C HIS A 445 -3.12 -12.63 43.55
N GLU A 446 -3.54 -12.07 44.69
CA GLU A 446 -4.89 -12.14 45.23
C GLU A 446 -5.93 -11.46 44.32
N LEU A 447 -5.51 -10.51 43.48
CA LEU A 447 -6.37 -9.90 42.46
C LEU A 447 -6.78 -10.89 41.37
N ASN A 448 -6.07 -12.01 41.17
CA ASN A 448 -6.44 -13.00 40.14
C ASN A 448 -7.72 -13.76 40.48
N THR A 449 -8.08 -13.84 41.75
CA THR A 449 -9.31 -14.48 42.24
C THR A 449 -10.36 -13.45 42.65
N ASP A 450 -9.96 -12.25 43.08
CA ASP A 450 -10.89 -11.16 43.43
C ASP A 450 -11.33 -10.33 42.21
N ASN A 451 -12.55 -10.60 41.73
CA ASN A 451 -13.17 -9.84 40.65
C ASN A 451 -13.55 -8.40 41.04
N ALA A 452 -13.84 -8.13 42.32
CA ALA A 452 -14.20 -6.80 42.80
C ALA A 452 -12.97 -5.90 42.85
N GLY A 453 -11.86 -6.38 43.43
CA GLY A 453 -10.58 -5.68 43.46
C GLY A 453 -10.03 -5.39 42.05
N ARG A 454 -10.17 -6.32 41.09
CA ARG A 454 -9.81 -6.08 39.68
C ARG A 454 -10.63 -4.97 39.03
N ARG A 455 -11.94 -4.95 39.26
CA ARG A 455 -12.83 -3.91 38.72
C ARG A 455 -12.54 -2.56 39.36
N GLU A 456 -12.24 -2.50 40.66
CA GLU A 456 -11.81 -1.26 41.31
C GLU A 456 -10.50 -0.74 40.69
N LEU A 457 -9.48 -1.58 40.58
CA LEU A 457 -8.18 -1.19 40.01
C LEU A 457 -8.32 -0.72 38.56
N HIS A 458 -9.14 -1.41 37.76
CA HIS A 458 -9.42 -1.01 36.37
C HIS A 458 -10.21 0.30 36.28
N ALA A 459 -11.22 0.51 37.14
CA ALA A 459 -11.96 1.76 37.17
C ALA A 459 -11.07 2.95 37.57
N ARG A 460 -10.10 2.73 38.47
CA ARG A 460 -9.09 3.75 38.81
C ARG A 460 -8.14 4.02 37.65
N GLN A 461 -7.68 2.99 36.95
CA GLN A 461 -6.82 3.16 35.78
C GLN A 461 -7.48 4.09 34.74
N LEU A 462 -8.74 3.80 34.37
CA LEU A 462 -9.48 4.61 33.40
C LEU A 462 -9.64 6.08 33.83
N GLU A 463 -9.84 6.34 35.13
CA GLU A 463 -9.97 7.72 35.62
C GLU A 463 -8.62 8.46 35.59
N VAL A 464 -7.52 7.80 35.96
CA VAL A 464 -6.19 8.42 35.94
C VAL A 464 -5.74 8.65 34.49
N GLU A 465 -5.99 7.72 33.58
CA GLU A 465 -5.76 7.90 32.13
C GLU A 465 -6.53 9.10 31.60
N ARG A 466 -7.83 9.21 31.94
CA ARG A 466 -8.67 10.36 31.54
C ARG A 466 -8.13 11.69 32.09
N LEU A 467 -7.66 11.72 33.34
CA LEU A 467 -7.07 12.92 33.94
C LEU A 467 -5.72 13.28 33.32
N LEU A 468 -4.91 12.27 32.97
CA LEU A 468 -3.66 12.44 32.27
C LEU A 468 -3.91 13.04 30.88
N ASP A 469 -4.84 12.48 30.12
CA ASP A 469 -5.24 13.00 28.80
C ASP A 469 -5.69 14.46 28.88
N LEU A 470 -6.56 14.80 29.84
CA LEU A 470 -7.02 16.19 30.03
C LEU A 470 -5.88 17.15 30.43
N THR A 471 -4.91 16.68 31.20
CA THR A 471 -3.77 17.49 31.65
C THR A 471 -2.78 17.70 30.51
N LEU A 472 -2.48 16.65 29.74
CA LEU A 472 -1.65 16.72 28.55
C LEU A 472 -2.29 17.58 27.47
N ASP A 473 -3.60 17.42 27.21
CA ASP A 473 -4.34 18.29 26.30
C ASP A 473 -4.24 19.75 26.71
N ARG A 474 -4.31 20.07 28.02
CA ARG A 474 -4.14 21.45 28.51
C ARG A 474 -2.74 21.98 28.23
N VAL A 475 -1.70 21.18 28.50
CA VAL A 475 -0.29 21.54 28.26
C VAL A 475 -0.03 21.75 26.77
N LEU A 476 -0.58 20.89 25.91
CA LEU A 476 -0.40 20.87 24.46
C LEU A 476 -1.34 21.83 23.72
N ARG A 477 -2.44 22.27 24.35
CA ARG A 477 -3.32 23.34 23.81
C ARG A 477 -2.64 24.70 23.73
N ALA A 478 -1.42 24.82 24.27
CA ALA A 478 -0.62 26.04 24.21
C ALA A 478 -1.37 27.27 24.75
N ASP A 479 -1.92 27.14 25.95
CA ASP A 479 -2.38 28.29 26.72
C ASP A 479 -1.14 29.02 27.28
N ALA A 480 -1.04 30.32 27.02
CA ALA A 480 0.14 31.12 27.37
C ALA A 480 0.40 31.19 28.89
N ALA A 481 -0.64 30.94 29.70
CA ALA A 481 -0.50 30.84 31.15
C ALA A 481 -0.02 29.46 31.63
N ALA A 482 -0.17 28.42 30.80
CA ALA A 482 0.02 27.01 31.20
C ALA A 482 1.36 26.42 30.75
N SER A 483 1.99 26.92 29.68
CA SER A 483 3.23 26.34 29.13
C SER A 483 4.14 27.40 28.51
N ALA A 484 5.46 27.24 28.67
CA ALA A 484 6.47 28.07 27.99
C ALA A 484 7.09 27.28 26.83
N TRP A 485 7.19 27.91 25.66
CA TRP A 485 7.63 27.25 24.43
C TRP A 485 8.97 27.82 23.94
N TYR A 486 9.84 26.94 23.42
CA TYR A 486 11.16 27.31 22.91
C TYR A 486 11.47 26.61 21.59
N LEU A 487 12.06 27.35 20.65
CA LEU A 487 12.57 26.84 19.38
C LEU A 487 14.02 27.29 19.22
N ASP A 488 14.94 26.33 19.11
CA ASP A 488 16.38 26.56 19.00
C ASP A 488 16.94 27.59 20.00
N GLY A 489 16.58 27.42 21.28
CA GLY A 489 17.00 28.29 22.37
C GLY A 489 16.27 29.63 22.49
N LYS A 490 15.36 29.96 21.55
CA LYS A 490 14.59 31.21 21.58
C LYS A 490 13.17 30.97 22.09
N PRO A 491 12.65 31.81 23.01
CA PRO A 491 11.27 31.71 23.45
C PRO A 491 10.33 32.06 22.29
N VAL A 492 9.27 31.25 22.11
CA VAL A 492 8.23 31.47 21.10
C VAL A 492 6.87 31.55 21.76
N ILE A 493 6.00 32.41 21.22
CA ILE A 493 4.64 32.55 21.71
C ILE A 493 3.75 31.63 20.88
N VAL A 494 3.01 30.76 21.55
CA VAL A 494 2.04 29.86 20.94
C VAL A 494 0.69 30.15 21.58
N SER A 495 -0.30 30.53 20.77
CA SER A 495 -1.64 30.91 21.24
C SER A 495 -2.66 29.90 20.72
N GLY A 496 -2.99 28.92 21.57
CA GLY A 496 -4.00 27.92 21.26
C GLY A 496 -3.54 26.85 20.26
N PRO A 497 -4.42 25.86 19.97
CA PRO A 497 -4.12 24.75 19.05
C PRO A 497 -3.79 25.19 17.62
N ARG A 498 -4.44 26.25 17.13
CA ARG A 498 -4.17 26.81 15.79
C ARG A 498 -2.76 27.39 15.72
N GLY A 499 -2.37 28.20 16.71
CA GLY A 499 -1.04 28.79 16.77
C GLY A 499 0.07 27.74 16.85
N LEU A 500 -0.17 26.62 17.56
CA LEU A 500 0.76 25.49 17.59
C LEU A 500 0.91 24.87 16.20
N ASN A 501 -0.21 24.58 15.52
CA ASN A 501 -0.17 23.98 14.19
C ASN A 501 0.51 24.87 13.15
N ASP A 502 0.27 26.18 13.23
CA ASP A 502 0.92 27.17 12.37
C ASP A 502 2.43 27.21 12.62
N LEU A 503 2.87 27.09 13.88
CA LEU A 503 4.30 27.01 14.22
C LEU A 503 4.94 25.74 13.65
N LEU A 504 4.32 24.57 13.81
CA LEU A 504 4.82 23.32 13.22
C LEU A 504 4.91 23.41 11.70
N SER A 505 3.92 24.05 11.06
CA SER A 505 3.92 24.29 9.61
C SER A 505 5.04 25.23 9.19
N ARG A 506 5.28 26.34 9.91
CA ARG A 506 6.43 27.24 9.66
C ARG A 506 7.78 26.57 9.87
N MET A 507 7.90 25.72 10.89
CA MET A 507 9.11 24.90 11.10
C MET A 507 9.34 24.01 9.87
N SER A 508 8.28 23.39 9.36
CA SER A 508 8.34 22.52 8.19
C SER A 508 8.66 23.31 6.90
N ASP A 509 8.14 24.53 6.74
CA ASP A 509 8.47 25.41 5.60
C ASP A 509 9.95 25.77 5.56
N VAL A 510 10.57 26.01 6.73
CA VAL A 510 12.00 26.37 6.82
C VAL A 510 12.90 25.16 6.64
N VAL A 511 12.53 24.01 7.23
CA VAL A 511 13.34 22.79 7.16
C VAL A 511 13.23 22.14 5.78
N PHE A 512 12.04 22.09 5.20
CA PHE A 512 11.74 21.41 3.94
C PHE A 512 11.44 22.39 2.80
N TYR A 513 12.15 23.52 2.78
CA TYR A 513 11.87 24.63 1.85
C TYR A 513 12.03 24.24 0.38
N ALA A 514 12.88 23.25 0.06
CA ALA A 514 13.16 22.80 -1.29
C ALA A 514 12.24 21.66 -1.76
N ALA A 515 11.31 21.19 -0.92
CA ALA A 515 10.40 20.11 -1.26
C ALA A 515 9.40 20.54 -2.37
N PRO A 516 9.33 19.82 -3.51
CA PRO A 516 8.30 20.03 -4.50
C PRO A 516 6.90 19.63 -3.96
N PRO A 517 5.82 20.30 -4.39
CA PRO A 517 4.46 19.84 -4.11
C PRO A 517 4.16 18.58 -4.92
N ILE A 518 3.73 17.51 -4.24
CA ILE A 518 3.40 16.22 -4.85
C ILE A 518 2.10 15.69 -4.23
N ASP A 519 1.00 15.88 -4.96
CA ASP A 519 -0.35 15.51 -4.53
C ASP A 519 -0.68 14.05 -4.88
N CYS A 520 0.07 13.13 -4.28
CA CYS A 520 -0.16 11.70 -4.45
C CYS A 520 -0.03 10.94 -3.14
N GLU A 521 -1.12 10.82 -2.39
CA GLU A 521 -1.11 10.14 -1.09
C GLU A 521 -0.67 8.67 -1.18
N LEU A 522 -0.91 8.01 -2.32
CA LEU A 522 -0.47 6.63 -2.55
C LEU A 522 1.06 6.50 -2.58
N LEU A 523 1.77 7.53 -3.02
CA LEU A 523 3.22 7.52 -3.23
C LEU A 523 3.97 8.31 -2.15
N ASN A 524 3.40 9.42 -1.69
CA ASN A 524 4.02 10.39 -0.78
C ASN A 524 3.85 9.97 0.69
N ARG A 525 4.23 8.72 1.01
CA ARG A 525 4.16 8.12 2.35
C ARG A 525 5.50 7.52 2.76
N LYS A 526 5.79 7.57 4.06
CA LYS A 526 7.00 6.98 4.64
C LYS A 526 7.04 5.46 4.42
N GLU A 527 5.91 4.78 4.63
CA GLU A 527 5.71 3.37 4.31
C GLU A 527 4.56 3.21 3.32
N LEU A 528 4.80 2.45 2.24
CA LEU A 528 3.81 2.17 1.22
C LEU A 528 2.97 0.95 1.59
N SER A 529 1.69 0.97 1.23
CA SER A 529 0.87 -0.25 1.23
C SER A 529 1.40 -1.23 0.17
N SER A 530 1.13 -2.52 0.32
CA SER A 530 1.53 -3.54 -0.67
C SER A 530 1.01 -3.22 -2.07
N ALA A 531 -0.22 -2.71 -2.18
CA ALA A 531 -0.80 -2.26 -3.44
C ALA A 531 -0.06 -1.04 -4.03
N ALA A 532 0.27 -0.04 -3.20
CA ALA A 532 1.01 1.13 -3.66
C ALA A 532 2.47 0.80 -4.03
N ALA A 533 3.13 -0.09 -3.28
CA ALA A 533 4.47 -0.56 -3.62
C ALA A 533 4.49 -1.32 -4.95
N LYS A 534 3.48 -2.15 -5.20
CA LYS A 534 3.29 -2.83 -6.49
C LYS A 534 3.07 -1.82 -7.62
N ALA A 535 2.20 -0.83 -7.42
CA ALA A 535 1.95 0.23 -8.39
C ALA A 535 3.19 1.08 -8.71
N ARG A 536 3.98 1.47 -7.69
CA ARG A 536 5.27 2.14 -7.87
C ARG A 536 6.23 1.28 -8.71
N SER A 537 6.27 -0.03 -8.47
CA SER A 537 7.11 -0.95 -9.24
C SER A 537 6.67 -1.08 -10.69
N LEU A 538 5.36 -1.11 -10.95
CA LEU A 538 4.79 -1.09 -12.31
C LEU A 538 5.08 0.23 -13.03
N LEU A 539 4.99 1.37 -12.32
CA LEU A 539 5.37 2.67 -12.85
C LEU A 539 6.85 2.70 -13.25
N LEU A 540 7.75 2.28 -12.35
CA LEU A 540 9.19 2.23 -12.64
C LEU A 540 9.52 1.31 -13.82
N ALA A 541 8.85 0.16 -13.92
CA ALA A 541 8.99 -0.73 -15.09
C ALA A 541 8.53 -0.01 -16.38
N ALA A 542 7.37 0.66 -16.35
CA ALA A 542 6.88 1.42 -17.50
C ALA A 542 7.81 2.58 -17.89
N MET A 543 8.44 3.25 -16.91
CA MET A 543 9.43 4.30 -17.16
C MET A 543 10.65 3.78 -17.94
N ILE A 544 11.07 2.54 -17.69
CA ILE A 544 12.23 1.91 -18.34
C ILE A 544 11.86 1.26 -19.66
N ASP A 545 10.75 0.53 -19.71
CA ASP A 545 10.35 -0.27 -20.87
C ASP A 545 9.71 0.59 -21.96
N LYS A 546 9.05 1.70 -21.60
CA LYS A 546 8.27 2.56 -22.51
C LYS A 546 8.57 4.07 -22.37
N PRO A 547 9.83 4.53 -22.23
CA PRO A 547 10.18 5.94 -21.98
C PRO A 547 9.84 6.89 -23.12
N ARG A 548 9.60 6.36 -24.33
CA ARG A 548 9.28 7.15 -25.53
C ARG A 548 7.80 7.17 -25.88
N VAL A 549 6.97 6.44 -25.14
CA VAL A 549 5.54 6.31 -25.39
C VAL A 549 4.79 7.33 -24.54
N ALA A 550 3.81 8.03 -25.11
CA ALA A 550 2.94 8.94 -24.36
C ALA A 550 2.29 8.23 -23.16
N GLU A 551 2.26 8.90 -22.01
CA GLU A 551 1.83 8.33 -20.70
C GLU A 551 2.48 6.98 -20.36
N LEU A 552 3.69 6.68 -20.87
CA LEU A 552 4.39 5.41 -20.70
C LEU A 552 3.58 4.18 -21.20
N GLY A 553 2.62 4.39 -22.10
CA GLY A 553 1.71 3.35 -22.58
C GLY A 553 0.75 2.82 -21.50
N LEU A 554 0.48 3.59 -20.45
CA LEU A 554 -0.53 3.30 -19.43
C LEU A 554 -1.92 3.64 -20.00
N THR A 555 -2.48 2.72 -20.80
CA THR A 555 -3.79 2.87 -21.45
C THR A 555 -4.85 1.93 -20.86
N GLY A 556 -6.08 2.43 -20.67
CA GLY A 556 -7.23 1.67 -20.17
C GLY A 556 -7.41 1.74 -18.65
N GLY A 557 -8.52 2.34 -18.20
CA GLY A 557 -8.85 2.54 -16.78
C GLY A 557 -8.03 3.61 -16.05
N ASP A 558 -8.24 3.74 -14.74
CA ASP A 558 -7.48 4.60 -13.82
C ASP A 558 -6.79 3.78 -12.72
N PRO A 559 -5.81 2.92 -13.07
CA PRO A 559 -5.07 2.14 -12.08
C PRO A 559 -4.11 3.03 -11.25
N PRO A 560 -3.70 2.60 -10.04
CA PRO A 560 -2.89 3.40 -9.13
C PRO A 560 -1.58 3.95 -9.72
N GLU A 561 -0.88 3.19 -10.56
CA GLU A 561 0.35 3.59 -11.23
C GLU A 561 0.16 4.76 -12.21
N ARG A 562 -1.03 4.87 -12.83
CA ARG A 562 -1.38 5.99 -13.71
C ARG A 562 -1.58 7.27 -12.91
N SER A 563 -2.23 7.18 -11.75
CA SER A 563 -2.36 8.31 -10.81
C SER A 563 -1.00 8.78 -10.31
N MET A 564 -0.09 7.85 -10.00
CA MET A 564 1.29 8.19 -9.62
C MET A 564 2.04 8.90 -10.75
N TYR A 565 1.94 8.40 -11.99
CA TYR A 565 2.51 9.05 -13.18
C TYR A 565 2.00 10.49 -13.34
N ARG A 566 0.68 10.70 -13.27
CA ARG A 566 0.06 12.02 -13.45
C ARG A 566 0.48 13.03 -12.37
N SER A 567 0.63 12.57 -11.14
CA SER A 567 0.92 13.44 -9.98
C SER A 567 2.40 13.81 -9.88
N VAL A 568 3.31 13.09 -10.54
CA VAL A 568 4.77 13.30 -10.42
C VAL A 568 5.42 13.62 -11.76
N LEU A 569 5.17 12.81 -12.80
CA LEU A 569 5.95 12.85 -14.04
C LEU A 569 5.32 13.70 -15.13
N SER A 570 3.99 13.72 -15.20
CA SER A 570 3.22 14.48 -16.19
C SER A 570 3.50 15.99 -16.12
N ASP A 571 3.39 16.69 -17.26
CA ASP A 571 3.43 18.15 -17.34
C ASP A 571 2.09 18.81 -16.96
N HIS A 572 1.01 18.04 -16.92
CA HIS A 572 -0.27 18.43 -16.36
C HIS A 572 -0.44 17.84 -14.96
N GLY A 573 -0.32 18.68 -13.93
CA GLY A 573 -0.52 18.30 -12.52
C GLY A 573 0.68 17.67 -11.79
N GLY A 574 1.77 17.38 -12.51
CA GLY A 574 3.04 16.88 -11.94
C GLY A 574 4.20 17.86 -12.14
N LEU A 575 5.44 17.36 -12.10
CA LEU A 575 6.66 18.18 -12.24
C LEU A 575 7.11 18.41 -13.69
N GLY A 576 6.40 17.82 -14.68
CA GLY A 576 6.74 17.92 -16.09
C GLY A 576 8.09 17.30 -16.43
N LEU A 577 8.33 16.11 -15.89
CA LEU A 577 9.56 15.32 -16.10
C LEU A 577 9.46 14.42 -17.34
N HIS A 578 8.24 14.09 -17.78
CA HIS A 578 7.97 13.29 -18.97
C HIS A 578 6.97 14.02 -19.88
N VAL A 579 7.40 14.34 -21.10
CA VAL A 579 6.70 15.30 -21.97
C VAL A 579 6.50 14.73 -23.37
N SER A 580 5.27 14.83 -23.88
CA SER A 580 4.95 14.53 -25.27
C SER A 580 5.46 15.61 -26.22
N ARG A 581 6.20 15.21 -27.25
CA ARG A 581 6.69 16.05 -28.35
C ARG A 581 5.67 16.08 -29.49
N LYS A 582 5.80 17.08 -30.39
CA LYS A 582 4.88 17.31 -31.51
C LYS A 582 4.80 16.17 -32.53
N ASN A 583 5.81 15.31 -32.58
CA ASN A 583 5.87 14.14 -33.46
C ASN A 583 5.17 12.90 -32.89
N GLY A 584 4.50 13.01 -31.73
CA GLY A 584 3.83 11.88 -31.06
C GLY A 584 4.73 11.03 -30.17
N GLU A 585 6.04 11.34 -30.10
CA GLU A 585 6.99 10.70 -29.18
C GLU A 585 7.00 11.43 -27.84
N ALA A 586 7.21 10.70 -26.73
CA ALA A 586 7.47 11.31 -25.43
C ALA A 586 8.95 11.16 -25.03
N ALA A 587 9.41 11.95 -24.08
CA ALA A 587 10.76 11.80 -23.53
C ALA A 587 10.85 12.34 -22.10
N PHE A 588 11.77 11.76 -21.33
CA PHE A 588 12.21 12.34 -20.06
C PHE A 588 13.13 13.55 -20.29
N GLY A 589 13.03 14.54 -19.43
CA GLY A 589 13.80 15.76 -19.51
C GLY A 589 13.86 16.52 -18.19
N PRO A 590 14.53 17.69 -18.17
CA PRO A 590 14.54 18.55 -16.99
C PRO A 590 13.12 19.00 -16.64
N PRO A 591 12.83 19.21 -15.34
CA PRO A 591 11.50 19.59 -14.88
C PRO A 591 11.04 20.90 -15.53
N LYS A 592 9.91 20.86 -16.22
CA LYS A 592 9.25 22.06 -16.77
C LYS A 592 8.66 22.95 -15.67
N VAL A 593 8.24 22.35 -14.56
CA VAL A 593 7.70 23.07 -13.41
C VAL A 593 8.83 23.51 -12.50
N GLU A 594 8.90 24.81 -12.18
CA GLU A 594 9.97 25.42 -11.35
C GLU A 594 10.20 24.67 -10.04
N ALA A 595 9.12 24.17 -9.40
CA ALA A 595 9.21 23.46 -8.13
C ALA A 595 10.04 22.16 -8.20
N GLY A 596 10.18 21.55 -9.38
CA GLY A 596 11.01 20.35 -9.56
C GLY A 596 12.50 20.63 -9.77
N ARG A 597 12.89 21.87 -10.11
CA ARG A 597 14.29 22.21 -10.43
C ARG A 597 15.26 22.03 -9.27
N PRO A 598 14.93 22.40 -8.00
CA PRO A 598 15.82 22.16 -6.88
C PRO A 598 16.22 20.69 -6.71
N VAL A 599 15.30 19.76 -7.00
CA VAL A 599 15.57 18.30 -6.95
C VAL A 599 16.67 17.93 -7.96
N PHE A 600 16.54 18.37 -9.21
CA PHE A 600 17.53 18.08 -10.25
C PHE A 600 18.89 18.74 -9.94
N HIS A 601 18.89 19.99 -9.46
CA HIS A 601 20.13 20.66 -9.06
C HIS A 601 20.86 19.94 -7.92
N ALA A 602 20.13 19.39 -6.93
CA ALA A 602 20.74 18.62 -5.86
C ALA A 602 21.35 17.31 -6.37
N LEU A 603 20.68 16.62 -7.30
CA LEU A 603 21.22 15.40 -7.92
C LEU A 603 22.44 15.72 -8.81
N ASP A 604 22.40 16.79 -9.60
CA ASP A 604 23.53 17.26 -10.39
C ASP A 604 24.74 17.59 -9.51
N ALA A 605 24.53 18.30 -8.39
CA ALA A 605 25.61 18.63 -7.46
C ALA A 605 26.31 17.37 -6.91
N VAL A 606 25.56 16.32 -6.57
CA VAL A 606 26.11 15.05 -6.09
C VAL A 606 26.92 14.35 -7.19
N MET A 607 26.41 14.35 -8.42
CA MET A 607 27.12 13.74 -9.56
C MET A 607 28.35 14.56 -9.98
N ASP A 608 28.32 15.88 -9.85
CA ASP A 608 29.45 16.76 -10.13
C ASP A 608 30.55 16.63 -9.08
N GLU A 609 30.20 16.49 -7.80
CA GLU A 609 31.15 16.25 -6.71
C GLU A 609 31.94 14.95 -6.91
N ALA A 610 31.28 13.88 -7.35
CA ALA A 610 31.94 12.60 -7.60
C ALA A 610 32.72 12.54 -8.92
N GLY A 611 32.43 13.43 -9.87
CA GLY A 611 33.09 13.45 -11.18
C GLY A 611 32.96 12.14 -11.94
N GLU A 612 34.08 11.42 -12.11
CA GLU A 612 34.13 10.12 -12.79
C GLU A 612 34.06 8.91 -11.83
N GLU A 613 33.90 9.12 -10.52
CA GLU A 613 33.79 8.01 -9.57
C GLU A 613 32.40 7.35 -9.60
N ARG A 614 32.33 6.09 -9.15
CA ARG A 614 31.06 5.37 -8.97
C ARG A 614 30.44 5.79 -7.63
N ILE A 615 29.19 6.21 -7.65
CA ILE A 615 28.42 6.55 -6.45
C ILE A 615 27.33 5.50 -6.23
N GLY A 616 27.16 5.04 -5.00
CA GLY A 616 26.01 4.21 -4.63
C GLY A 616 24.68 4.95 -4.80
N LEU A 617 23.65 4.25 -5.29
CA LEU A 617 22.33 4.81 -5.52
C LEU A 617 21.68 5.29 -4.20
N GLU A 618 22.05 4.70 -3.08
CA GLU A 618 21.62 5.11 -1.74
C GLU A 618 22.02 6.55 -1.39
N ARG A 619 23.16 7.05 -1.91
CA ARG A 619 23.57 8.44 -1.70
C ARG A 619 22.62 9.40 -2.39
N LEU A 620 22.20 9.11 -3.63
CA LEU A 620 21.20 9.90 -4.37
C LEU A 620 19.85 9.86 -3.67
N PHE A 621 19.46 8.70 -3.13
CA PHE A 621 18.21 8.56 -2.38
C PHE A 621 18.24 9.40 -1.10
N ARG A 622 19.34 9.33 -0.34
CA ARG A 622 19.50 10.06 0.92
C ARG A 622 19.44 11.57 0.73
N VAL A 623 20.07 12.10 -0.32
CA VAL A 623 20.05 13.55 -0.62
C VAL A 623 18.64 14.10 -0.82
N LEU A 624 17.74 13.30 -1.39
CA LEU A 624 16.33 13.67 -1.55
C LEU A 624 15.48 13.36 -0.31
N ALA A 625 15.83 12.32 0.45
CA ALA A 625 15.12 11.93 1.66
C ALA A 625 15.39 12.87 2.85
N ASP A 626 16.58 13.47 2.90
CA ASP A 626 16.99 14.38 3.96
C ASP A 626 16.54 15.84 3.69
N PRO A 627 16.48 16.71 4.72
CA PRO A 627 16.35 18.16 4.51
C PRO A 627 17.43 18.69 3.57
N PRO A 628 17.11 19.61 2.65
CA PRO A 628 15.92 20.47 2.63
C PRO A 628 14.71 19.92 1.84
N PHE A 629 14.74 18.66 1.42
CA PHE A 629 13.67 18.05 0.62
C PHE A 629 12.74 17.19 1.47
N GLY A 630 13.29 16.29 2.30
CA GLY A 630 12.48 15.43 3.14
C GLY A 630 11.55 14.48 2.36
N LEU A 631 11.88 14.09 1.13
CA LEU A 631 10.96 13.35 0.27
C LEU A 631 10.76 11.91 0.77
N ARG A 632 9.55 11.40 0.57
CA ARG A 632 9.17 10.07 1.05
C ARG A 632 9.74 8.95 0.18
N GLU A 633 9.98 7.80 0.80
CA GLU A 633 10.59 6.63 0.16
C GLU A 633 9.83 6.15 -1.09
N GLY A 634 8.51 6.37 -1.15
CA GLY A 634 7.74 6.11 -2.36
C GLY A 634 8.12 6.98 -3.55
N VAL A 635 8.36 8.27 -3.30
CA VAL A 635 8.61 9.28 -4.34
C VAL A 635 10.06 9.28 -4.81
N VAL A 636 11.01 9.10 -3.88
CA VAL A 636 12.45 9.24 -4.14
C VAL A 636 12.93 8.38 -5.33
N PRO A 637 12.63 7.08 -5.42
CA PRO A 637 13.04 6.27 -6.57
C PRO A 637 12.48 6.78 -7.89
N VAL A 638 11.23 7.24 -7.93
CA VAL A 638 10.59 7.75 -9.16
C VAL A 638 11.32 8.99 -9.67
N LEU A 639 11.68 9.93 -8.78
CA LEU A 639 12.41 11.14 -9.17
C LEU A 639 13.85 10.83 -9.60
N VAL A 640 14.53 9.93 -8.90
CA VAL A 640 15.90 9.54 -9.27
C VAL A 640 15.93 8.81 -10.61
N PHE A 641 15.01 7.87 -10.85
CA PHE A 641 14.91 7.22 -12.16
C PHE A 641 14.51 8.20 -13.27
N ALA A 642 13.63 9.17 -13.01
CA ALA A 642 13.32 10.23 -13.97
C ALA A 642 14.54 11.09 -14.32
N TYR A 643 15.37 11.44 -13.32
CA TYR A 643 16.64 12.15 -13.52
C TYR A 643 17.65 11.32 -14.34
N LEU A 644 17.80 10.03 -14.01
CA LEU A 644 18.68 9.12 -14.73
C LEU A 644 18.21 8.93 -16.18
N LEU A 645 16.92 8.77 -16.42
CA LEU A 645 16.33 8.61 -17.76
C LEU A 645 16.41 9.90 -18.58
N ALA A 646 16.26 11.07 -17.96
CA ALA A 646 16.46 12.35 -18.63
C ALA A 646 17.90 12.52 -19.16
N ASN A 647 18.87 11.84 -18.54
CA ASN A 647 20.28 11.86 -18.87
C ASN A 647 20.82 10.45 -19.17
N GLU A 648 19.99 9.56 -19.73
CA GLU A 648 20.26 8.11 -19.85
C GLU A 648 21.62 7.79 -20.47
N SER A 649 22.02 8.62 -21.42
CA SER A 649 23.25 8.54 -22.18
C SER A 649 24.53 8.92 -21.43
N ASP A 650 24.38 9.65 -20.33
CA ASP A 650 25.47 10.25 -19.57
C ASP A 650 25.80 9.41 -18.34
N PHE A 651 24.98 8.40 -18.02
CA PHE A 651 25.10 7.58 -16.82
C PHE A 651 25.28 6.09 -17.13
N ALA A 652 26.36 5.52 -16.61
CA ALA A 652 26.53 4.07 -16.51
C ALA A 652 25.99 3.58 -15.17
N ILE A 653 25.18 2.51 -15.19
CA ILE A 653 24.65 1.86 -13.99
C ILE A 653 25.35 0.51 -13.81
N TYR A 654 25.66 0.17 -12.58
CA TYR A 654 26.29 -1.08 -12.18
C TYR A 654 25.46 -1.76 -11.09
N SER A 655 25.33 -3.07 -11.15
CA SER A 655 24.73 -3.92 -10.12
C SER A 655 25.79 -4.88 -9.58
N ASP A 656 26.03 -4.87 -8.27
CA ASP A 656 27.07 -5.65 -7.59
C ASP A 656 28.47 -5.46 -8.26
N GLY A 657 28.74 -4.24 -8.70
CA GLY A 657 29.98 -3.85 -9.37
C GLY A 657 30.05 -4.17 -10.88
N VAL A 658 29.08 -4.91 -11.41
CA VAL A 658 28.99 -5.32 -12.83
C VAL A 658 28.15 -4.33 -13.63
N PHE A 659 28.64 -3.91 -14.80
CA PHE A 659 27.93 -2.95 -15.66
C PHE A 659 26.61 -3.52 -16.20
N CYS A 660 25.53 -2.77 -16.03
CA CYS A 660 24.21 -3.08 -16.57
C CYS A 660 24.11 -2.66 -18.04
N ARG A 661 24.19 -3.65 -18.95
CA ARG A 661 24.14 -3.44 -20.41
C ARG A 661 22.85 -2.77 -20.88
N GLU A 662 21.74 -3.14 -20.26
CA GLU A 662 20.42 -2.56 -20.50
C GLU A 662 19.75 -2.28 -19.16
N TRP A 663 18.95 -1.22 -19.14
CA TRP A 663 18.08 -0.95 -18.01
C TRP A 663 16.80 -1.75 -18.23
N ASN A 664 16.38 -2.52 -17.24
CA ASN A 664 15.17 -3.33 -17.31
C ASN A 664 14.39 -3.24 -15.99
N SER A 665 13.18 -3.80 -15.97
CA SER A 665 12.33 -3.81 -14.77
C SER A 665 12.98 -4.53 -13.57
N ALA A 666 13.84 -5.53 -13.79
CA ALA A 666 14.58 -6.21 -12.72
C ALA A 666 15.60 -5.27 -12.05
N LEU A 667 16.28 -4.42 -12.82
CA LEU A 667 17.18 -3.39 -12.29
C LEU A 667 16.42 -2.38 -11.42
N ALA A 668 15.24 -1.92 -11.85
CA ALA A 668 14.40 -1.03 -11.03
C ALA A 668 13.95 -1.70 -9.73
N ALA A 669 13.53 -2.96 -9.79
CA ALA A 669 13.12 -3.71 -8.61
C ALA A 669 14.27 -3.89 -7.61
N GLN A 670 15.48 -4.21 -8.10
CA GLN A 670 16.68 -4.32 -7.28
C GLN A 670 17.08 -2.97 -6.69
N ALA A 671 17.05 -1.90 -7.48
CA ALA A 671 17.37 -0.54 -7.05
C ALA A 671 16.48 -0.05 -5.90
N VAL A 672 15.20 -0.41 -5.92
CA VAL A 672 14.27 -0.06 -4.83
C VAL A 672 14.49 -0.94 -3.60
N LYS A 673 14.74 -2.24 -3.78
CA LYS A 673 14.87 -3.20 -2.68
C LYS A 673 16.22 -3.10 -1.96
N SER A 674 17.29 -2.90 -2.71
CA SER A 674 18.68 -2.93 -2.26
C SER A 674 19.50 -1.84 -2.99
N PRO A 675 19.23 -0.54 -2.76
CA PRO A 675 19.92 0.55 -3.47
C PRO A 675 21.45 0.50 -3.29
N ILE A 676 21.95 -0.04 -2.17
CA ILE A 676 23.38 -0.16 -1.87
C ILE A 676 24.15 -1.07 -2.86
N GLN A 677 23.45 -1.97 -3.55
CA GLN A 677 24.04 -2.85 -4.56
C GLN A 677 24.13 -2.18 -5.93
N ILE A 678 23.45 -1.05 -6.12
CA ILE A 678 23.41 -0.32 -7.37
C ILE A 678 24.33 0.90 -7.25
N SER A 679 25.19 1.09 -8.24
CA SER A 679 25.99 2.32 -8.35
C SER A 679 25.85 2.96 -9.71
N VAL A 680 25.98 4.29 -9.74
CA VAL A 680 25.86 5.13 -10.92
C VAL A 680 27.16 5.90 -11.11
N ARG A 681 27.61 6.01 -12.36
CA ARG A 681 28.80 6.77 -12.75
C ARG A 681 28.46 7.71 -13.89
N ARG A 682 28.87 8.98 -13.80
CA ARG A 682 28.76 9.95 -14.89
C ARG A 682 29.89 9.75 -15.90
N LEU A 683 29.56 9.70 -17.18
CA LEU A 683 30.51 9.56 -18.28
C LEU A 683 30.77 10.94 -18.91
N GLN A 684 32.00 11.44 -18.82
CA GLN A 684 32.40 12.67 -19.51
C GLN A 684 33.25 12.36 -20.76
N VAL A 685 32.77 12.76 -21.93
CA VAL A 685 33.49 12.58 -23.20
C VAL A 685 34.04 13.93 -23.65
N LYS A 686 35.36 14.12 -23.55
CA LYS A 686 36.03 15.36 -24.00
C LYS A 686 37.11 15.06 -25.05
N GLY A 687 37.22 15.92 -26.06
CA GLY A 687 38.32 15.92 -27.04
C GLY A 687 38.25 14.79 -28.08
N VAL A 688 39.35 14.06 -28.29
CA VAL A 688 39.50 13.03 -29.33
C VAL A 688 38.49 11.89 -29.20
N ARG A 689 38.06 11.58 -27.96
CA ARG A 689 37.05 10.56 -27.66
C ARG A 689 35.68 10.89 -28.27
N THR A 690 35.34 12.18 -28.41
CA THR A 690 34.10 12.64 -29.05
C THR A 690 34.12 12.36 -30.56
N ARG A 691 35.27 12.54 -31.23
CA ARG A 691 35.40 12.24 -32.67
C ARG A 691 35.33 10.75 -32.98
N VAL A 692 36.05 9.94 -32.20
CA VAL A 692 36.00 8.46 -32.33
C VAL A 692 34.56 7.98 -32.21
N PHE A 693 33.81 8.56 -31.27
CA PHE A 693 32.40 8.27 -31.09
C PHE A 693 31.56 8.63 -32.33
N GLU A 694 31.63 9.89 -32.80
CA GLU A 694 30.81 10.36 -33.93
C GLU A 694 31.06 9.57 -35.22
N GLU A 695 32.32 9.28 -35.53
CA GLU A 695 32.71 8.53 -36.73
C GLU A 695 32.25 7.07 -36.65
N LEU A 696 32.39 6.41 -35.49
CA LEU A 696 31.99 5.02 -35.29
C LEU A 696 30.46 4.85 -35.36
N THR A 697 29.70 5.74 -34.72
CA THR A 697 28.22 5.69 -34.77
C THR A 697 27.70 5.90 -36.19
N ARG A 698 28.36 6.78 -36.97
CA ARG A 698 28.02 7.03 -38.39
C ARG A 698 28.33 5.83 -39.27
N ALA A 699 29.49 5.20 -39.09
CA ALA A 699 29.95 4.10 -39.95
C ALA A 699 29.22 2.77 -39.73
N LEU A 700 28.76 2.50 -38.51
CA LEU A 700 28.08 1.25 -38.17
C LEU A 700 26.57 1.29 -38.42
N SER A 701 26.04 2.38 -39.02
CA SER A 701 24.62 2.59 -39.29
C SER A 701 23.73 2.28 -38.09
N LEU A 702 24.14 2.72 -36.90
CA LEU A 702 23.39 2.54 -35.64
C LEU A 702 22.23 3.56 -35.55
N THR A 703 21.61 3.87 -36.68
CA THR A 703 20.67 4.97 -36.86
C THR A 703 19.27 4.55 -36.44
N ASP A 704 18.97 4.84 -35.18
CA ASP A 704 17.63 5.21 -34.70
C ASP A 704 17.82 6.32 -33.65
N HIS A 705 18.36 7.47 -34.06
CA HIS A 705 18.47 8.65 -33.19
C HIS A 705 17.88 9.90 -33.86
N PRO A 706 16.86 10.53 -33.23
CA PRO A 706 16.42 11.88 -33.57
C PRO A 706 17.56 12.89 -33.35
N ASP A 707 17.63 13.89 -34.22
CA ASP A 707 18.64 14.94 -34.24
C ASP A 707 18.90 15.55 -32.83
N GLY A 708 20.18 15.50 -32.38
CA GLY A 708 20.65 16.22 -31.18
C GLY A 708 21.62 15.49 -30.23
N ALA A 709 21.91 14.20 -30.44
CA ALA A 709 22.71 13.37 -29.50
C ALA A 709 24.23 13.35 -29.79
N SER A 710 24.87 14.50 -29.98
CA SER A 710 26.33 14.56 -30.13
C SER A 710 27.03 14.32 -28.77
N GLY A 711 27.97 13.36 -28.69
CA GLY A 711 28.92 13.23 -27.57
C GLY A 711 28.63 12.21 -26.45
N LYS A 712 27.80 11.19 -26.69
CA LYS A 712 27.26 10.31 -25.64
C LYS A 712 27.72 8.84 -25.76
N VAL A 713 28.84 8.47 -25.12
CA VAL A 713 29.53 7.14 -25.24
C VAL A 713 28.60 5.92 -25.22
N LEU A 714 27.61 5.88 -24.32
CA LEU A 714 26.70 4.73 -24.21
C LEU A 714 25.83 4.51 -25.46
N ALA A 715 25.58 5.55 -26.25
CA ALA A 715 24.83 5.42 -27.50
C ALA A 715 25.61 4.63 -28.57
N ALA A 716 26.94 4.59 -28.52
CA ALA A 716 27.76 3.78 -29.42
C ALA A 716 28.01 2.37 -28.87
N VAL A 717 28.21 2.25 -27.55
CA VAL A 717 28.53 0.97 -26.92
C VAL A 717 27.33 0.04 -26.84
N ARG A 718 26.13 0.53 -26.46
CA ARG A 718 24.96 -0.34 -26.30
C ARG A 718 24.58 -1.10 -27.57
N PRO A 719 24.53 -0.49 -28.77
CA PRO A 719 24.23 -1.24 -29.98
C PRO A 719 25.30 -2.28 -30.33
N LEU A 720 26.59 -2.00 -30.06
CA LEU A 720 27.67 -2.97 -30.23
C LEU A 720 27.53 -4.17 -29.29
N MET A 721 27.18 -3.92 -28.02
CA MET A 721 26.94 -5.00 -27.05
C MET A 721 25.69 -5.81 -27.38
N ARG A 722 24.61 -5.16 -27.85
CA ARG A 722 23.41 -5.84 -28.37
C ARG A 722 23.74 -6.73 -29.56
N PHE A 723 24.50 -6.20 -30.51
CA PHE A 723 24.98 -6.94 -31.66
C PHE A 723 25.74 -8.19 -31.21
N ALA A 724 26.68 -8.06 -30.27
CA ALA A 724 27.43 -9.20 -29.72
C ALA A 724 26.54 -10.24 -29.02
N ALA A 725 25.50 -9.80 -28.30
CA ALA A 725 24.52 -10.69 -27.67
C ALA A 725 23.64 -11.44 -28.70
N GLN A 726 23.32 -10.82 -29.83
CA GLN A 726 22.50 -11.37 -30.91
C GLN A 726 23.26 -12.28 -31.87
N LEU A 727 24.58 -12.38 -31.78
CA LEU A 727 25.37 -13.32 -32.58
C LEU A 727 24.85 -14.76 -32.40
N SER A 728 24.97 -15.58 -33.45
CA SER A 728 24.71 -17.01 -33.33
C SER A 728 25.78 -17.69 -32.46
N ASP A 729 25.46 -18.85 -31.88
CA ASP A 729 26.44 -19.64 -31.13
C ASP A 729 27.63 -20.03 -32.01
N HIS A 730 27.41 -20.26 -33.30
CA HIS A 730 28.46 -20.47 -34.29
C HIS A 730 29.41 -19.26 -34.38
N ALA A 731 28.88 -18.05 -34.63
CA ALA A 731 29.69 -16.84 -34.74
C ALA A 731 30.47 -16.53 -33.44
N ARG A 732 29.91 -16.90 -32.29
CA ARG A 732 30.58 -16.78 -30.98
C ARG A 732 31.74 -17.75 -30.78
N LEU A 733 31.69 -18.94 -31.36
CA LEU A 733 32.60 -20.05 -31.03
C LEU A 733 33.59 -20.42 -32.14
N THR A 734 33.32 -20.07 -33.40
CA THR A 734 34.19 -20.48 -34.51
C THR A 734 35.58 -19.82 -34.43
N SER A 735 36.59 -20.56 -34.86
CA SER A 735 37.97 -20.10 -35.00
C SER A 735 38.33 -19.69 -36.44
N THR A 736 37.36 -19.70 -37.36
CA THR A 736 37.58 -19.47 -38.80
C THR A 736 37.61 -17.99 -39.23
N LEU A 737 37.32 -17.08 -38.30
CA LEU A 737 37.34 -15.62 -38.53
C LEU A 737 38.78 -15.08 -38.48
N SER A 738 39.02 -13.91 -39.06
CA SER A 738 40.32 -13.26 -38.99
C SER A 738 40.77 -12.97 -37.55
N ASP A 739 42.09 -12.98 -37.29
CA ASP A 739 42.66 -12.74 -35.94
C ASP A 739 42.16 -11.45 -35.29
N ARG A 740 41.99 -10.40 -36.12
CA ARG A 740 41.42 -9.12 -35.70
C ARG A 740 39.97 -9.26 -35.25
N THR A 741 39.16 -9.96 -36.04
CA THR A 741 37.74 -10.18 -35.74
C THR A 741 37.55 -11.07 -34.51
N LEU A 742 38.43 -12.05 -34.30
CA LEU A 742 38.46 -12.85 -33.07
C LEU A 742 38.73 -11.98 -31.85
N ALA A 743 39.74 -11.09 -31.91
CA ALA A 743 40.05 -10.16 -30.84
C ALA A 743 38.91 -9.15 -30.57
N VAL A 744 38.28 -8.61 -31.62
CA VAL A 744 37.13 -7.70 -31.50
C VAL A 744 35.94 -8.42 -30.88
N ARG A 745 35.64 -9.66 -31.31
CA ARG A 745 34.58 -10.49 -30.73
C ARG A 745 34.84 -10.74 -29.24
N GLU A 746 36.06 -11.11 -28.87
CA GLU A 746 36.42 -11.37 -27.48
C GLU A 746 36.26 -10.11 -26.61
N ALA A 747 36.74 -8.95 -27.08
CA ALA A 747 36.53 -7.68 -26.41
C ALA A 747 35.04 -7.37 -26.24
N LEU A 748 34.22 -7.53 -27.29
CA LEU A 748 32.77 -7.27 -27.23
C LEU A 748 32.02 -8.20 -26.26
N VAL A 749 32.41 -9.48 -26.16
CA VAL A 749 31.74 -10.47 -25.31
C VAL A 749 32.15 -10.34 -23.84
N SER A 750 33.44 -10.12 -23.59
CA SER A 750 34.04 -10.06 -22.25
C SER A 750 33.94 -8.67 -21.59
N ALA A 751 33.54 -7.65 -22.35
CA ALA A 751 33.44 -6.26 -21.88
C ALA A 751 32.67 -6.11 -20.57
N THR A 752 33.35 -5.54 -19.58
CA THR A 752 32.80 -5.17 -18.26
C THR A 752 32.61 -3.66 -18.11
N GLU A 753 33.35 -2.84 -18.85
CA GLU A 753 33.29 -1.38 -18.78
C GLU A 753 33.17 -0.73 -20.16
N PRO A 754 32.12 0.09 -20.44
CA PRO A 754 31.89 0.70 -21.75
C PRO A 754 33.01 1.60 -22.26
N GLU A 755 33.59 2.39 -21.36
CA GLU A 755 34.63 3.37 -21.70
C GLU A 755 35.95 2.67 -22.05
N THR A 756 36.32 1.67 -21.23
CA THR A 756 37.49 0.82 -21.43
C THR A 756 37.34 0.02 -22.72
N LEU A 757 36.15 -0.54 -22.99
CA LEU A 757 35.84 -1.22 -24.24
C LEU A 757 36.07 -0.31 -25.45
N LEU A 758 35.42 0.87 -25.48
CA LEU A 758 35.41 1.74 -26.66
C LEU A 758 36.77 2.41 -26.91
N PHE A 759 37.48 2.82 -25.86
CA PHE A 759 38.68 3.64 -25.99
C PHE A 759 39.98 2.90 -25.70
N ALA A 760 39.96 1.66 -25.18
CA ALA A 760 41.17 0.87 -24.95
C ALA A 760 41.11 -0.50 -25.62
N GLU A 761 40.13 -1.34 -25.27
CA GLU A 761 40.08 -2.75 -25.69
C GLU A 761 39.79 -2.91 -27.19
N LEU A 762 38.79 -2.21 -27.74
CA LEU A 762 38.49 -2.26 -29.18
C LEU A 762 39.63 -1.67 -30.03
N PRO A 763 40.20 -0.49 -29.70
CA PRO A 763 41.39 -0.01 -30.41
C PRO A 763 42.53 -1.02 -30.38
N GLN A 764 42.82 -1.62 -29.22
CA GLN A 764 43.86 -2.65 -29.09
C GLN A 764 43.55 -3.90 -29.92
N ALA A 765 42.30 -4.37 -29.93
CA ALA A 765 41.86 -5.49 -30.77
C ALA A 765 42.01 -5.19 -32.28
N CYS A 766 41.85 -3.93 -32.68
CA CYS A 766 42.12 -3.48 -34.04
C CYS A 766 43.61 -3.23 -34.34
N GLY A 767 44.52 -3.47 -33.40
CA GLY A 767 45.96 -3.26 -33.55
C GLY A 767 46.42 -1.81 -33.33
N LEU A 768 45.59 -0.97 -32.70
CA LEU A 768 45.84 0.43 -32.42
C LEU A 768 46.06 0.67 -30.91
N GLN A 769 46.73 1.76 -30.56
CA GLN A 769 46.93 2.13 -29.16
C GLN A 769 45.63 2.70 -28.53
N PRO A 770 45.42 2.66 -27.20
CA PRO A 770 44.25 3.25 -26.55
C PRO A 770 44.09 4.76 -26.73
N PHE A 771 42.87 5.26 -26.93
CA PHE A 771 42.52 6.68 -27.02
C PHE A 771 42.40 7.33 -25.63
N LYS A 772 43.46 8.01 -25.19
CA LYS A 772 43.52 8.73 -23.90
C LYS A 772 42.81 10.10 -23.97
N SER A 773 42.16 10.52 -22.88
CA SER A 773 41.64 11.88 -22.71
C SER A 773 42.75 12.92 -22.85
N GLY A 774 42.58 13.90 -23.75
CA GLY A 774 43.52 15.03 -23.92
C GLY A 774 44.75 14.79 -24.82
N GLY A 775 44.94 13.59 -25.40
CA GLY A 775 46.05 13.33 -26.31
C GLY A 775 45.85 13.94 -27.71
N ARG A 776 46.89 14.56 -28.30
CA ARG A 776 46.93 14.89 -29.74
C ARG A 776 47.22 13.61 -30.53
N ARG A 777 46.20 12.96 -31.10
CA ARG A 777 46.38 11.89 -32.10
C ARG A 777 45.90 12.31 -33.49
N ARG A 778 46.42 11.62 -34.50
CA ARG A 778 46.22 11.91 -35.93
C ARG A 778 44.86 11.39 -36.37
N ASP A 779 44.13 12.16 -37.18
CA ASP A 779 42.82 11.77 -37.71
C ASP A 779 42.86 10.44 -38.49
N ALA A 780 44.02 10.07 -39.05
CA ALA A 780 44.26 8.78 -39.69
C ALA A 780 44.06 7.57 -38.76
N ASP A 781 44.37 7.69 -37.46
CA ASP A 781 44.21 6.59 -36.50
C ASP A 781 42.72 6.32 -36.21
N VAL A 782 41.88 7.37 -36.22
CA VAL A 782 40.44 7.27 -36.03
C VAL A 782 39.78 6.64 -37.26
N ALA A 783 40.13 7.09 -38.45
CA ALA A 783 39.62 6.50 -39.69
C ALA A 783 39.99 5.01 -39.83
N SER A 784 41.25 4.68 -39.48
CA SER A 784 41.73 3.29 -39.51
C SER A 784 41.02 2.40 -38.49
N PHE A 785 40.72 2.93 -37.30
CA PHE A 785 39.92 2.23 -36.29
C PHE A 785 38.50 1.94 -36.79
N VAL A 786 37.85 2.93 -37.39
CA VAL A 786 36.46 2.82 -37.85
C VAL A 786 36.33 1.81 -38.98
N GLU A 787 37.23 1.82 -39.97
CA GLU A 787 37.22 0.79 -41.03
C GLU A 787 37.52 -0.60 -40.48
N ALA A 788 38.51 -0.73 -39.58
CA ALA A 788 38.81 -2.01 -38.94
C ALA A 788 37.61 -2.60 -38.16
N MET A 789 36.82 -1.74 -37.51
CA MET A 789 35.58 -2.14 -36.83
C MET A 789 34.48 -2.53 -37.80
N LYS A 790 34.33 -1.81 -38.92
CA LYS A 790 33.34 -2.10 -39.94
C LYS A 790 33.60 -3.45 -40.61
N ASP A 791 34.85 -3.74 -40.94
CA ASP A 791 35.28 -5.04 -41.47
C ASP A 791 34.95 -6.17 -40.47
N ALA A 792 35.34 -6.02 -39.20
CA ALA A 792 35.11 -7.04 -38.18
C ALA A 792 33.61 -7.29 -37.91
N VAL A 793 32.79 -6.23 -37.83
CA VAL A 793 31.34 -6.35 -37.65
C VAL A 793 30.69 -7.01 -38.88
N SER A 794 31.15 -6.67 -40.09
CA SER A 794 30.65 -7.29 -41.32
C SER A 794 31.01 -8.77 -41.39
N GLU A 795 32.23 -9.14 -41.00
CA GLU A 795 32.68 -10.54 -40.95
C GLU A 795 31.86 -11.35 -39.93
N LEU A 796 31.60 -10.81 -38.74
CA LEU A 796 30.74 -11.43 -37.73
C LEU A 796 29.29 -11.60 -38.19
N ARG A 797 28.71 -10.61 -38.89
CA ARG A 797 27.36 -10.71 -39.48
C ARG A 797 27.28 -11.81 -40.55
N ASN A 798 28.34 -11.97 -41.33
CA ASN A 798 28.38 -12.91 -42.45
C ASN A 798 28.83 -14.33 -42.05
N ALA A 799 29.27 -14.56 -40.81
CA ALA A 799 29.74 -15.87 -40.36
C ALA A 799 28.71 -16.99 -40.55
N LEU A 800 27.45 -16.79 -40.10
CA LEU A 800 26.39 -17.80 -40.26
C LEU A 800 25.85 -17.90 -41.71
N PRO A 801 25.52 -16.79 -42.41
CA PRO A 801 25.16 -16.85 -43.82
C PRO A 801 26.23 -17.52 -44.70
N GLY A 802 27.51 -17.25 -44.43
CA GLY A 802 28.65 -17.87 -45.11
C GLY A 802 28.70 -19.38 -44.90
N LEU A 803 28.56 -19.85 -43.65
CA LEU A 803 28.49 -21.28 -43.35
C LEU A 803 27.32 -21.97 -44.07
N LEU A 804 26.15 -21.33 -44.12
CA LEU A 804 24.98 -21.88 -44.81
C LEU A 804 25.20 -21.99 -46.32
N ALA A 805 25.84 -21.00 -46.95
CA ALA A 805 26.19 -21.04 -48.37
C ALA A 805 27.20 -22.16 -48.68
N GLU A 806 28.17 -22.40 -47.79
CA GLU A 806 29.10 -23.54 -47.91
C GLU A 806 28.36 -24.88 -47.79
N CYS A 807 27.44 -25.02 -46.83
CA CYS A 807 26.60 -26.20 -46.69
C CYS A 807 25.73 -26.43 -47.93
N GLU A 808 25.15 -25.36 -48.49
CA GLU A 808 24.35 -25.41 -49.71
C GLU A 808 25.16 -25.97 -50.88
N SER A 809 26.34 -25.40 -51.15
CA SER A 809 27.23 -25.84 -52.22
C SER A 809 27.66 -27.30 -52.02
N ALA A 810 28.00 -27.68 -50.78
CA ALA A 810 28.37 -29.06 -50.47
C ALA A 810 27.20 -30.03 -50.73
N ILE A 811 25.97 -29.67 -50.36
CA ILE A 811 24.76 -30.47 -50.59
C ILE A 811 24.49 -30.60 -52.09
N LYS A 812 24.52 -29.50 -52.85
CA LYS A 812 24.33 -29.51 -54.31
C LYS A 812 25.31 -30.46 -54.98
N SER A 813 26.59 -30.36 -54.62
CA SER A 813 27.65 -31.23 -55.14
C SER A 813 27.44 -32.70 -54.75
N ALA A 814 27.13 -32.99 -53.49
CA ALA A 814 27.01 -34.37 -53.00
C ALA A 814 25.81 -35.13 -53.60
N PHE A 815 24.70 -34.44 -53.87
CA PHE A 815 23.51 -35.04 -54.47
C PHE A 815 23.46 -34.91 -56.00
N GLY A 816 24.45 -34.26 -56.63
CA GLY A 816 24.48 -34.05 -58.08
C GLY A 816 23.35 -33.15 -58.58
N LEU A 817 23.04 -32.09 -57.83
CA LEU A 817 21.98 -31.13 -58.18
C LEU A 817 22.53 -30.06 -59.14
N PRO A 818 21.66 -29.43 -59.96
CA PRO A 818 22.02 -28.25 -60.74
C PRO A 818 22.59 -27.11 -59.87
N ASP A 819 23.47 -26.29 -60.43
CA ASP A 819 24.04 -25.11 -59.74
C ASP A 819 23.17 -23.85 -59.88
N ASP A 820 21.85 -24.01 -60.03
CA ASP A 820 20.87 -22.92 -60.13
C ASP A 820 19.79 -23.01 -59.04
N ASP A 821 18.82 -22.09 -59.06
CA ASP A 821 17.73 -22.03 -58.07
C ASP A 821 16.77 -23.23 -58.13
N SER A 822 16.82 -24.03 -59.20
CA SER A 822 15.98 -25.23 -59.35
C SER A 822 16.51 -26.43 -58.56
N ALA A 823 17.75 -26.37 -58.05
CA ALA A 823 18.45 -27.46 -57.38
C ALA A 823 17.62 -28.17 -56.31
N PHE A 824 17.03 -27.42 -55.38
CA PHE A 824 16.26 -27.98 -54.27
C PHE A 824 14.85 -28.40 -54.70
N GLY A 825 14.31 -27.86 -55.80
CA GLY A 825 13.10 -28.38 -56.44
C GLY A 825 13.33 -29.76 -57.08
N VAL A 826 14.48 -29.96 -57.72
CA VAL A 826 14.90 -31.29 -58.22
C VAL A 826 15.09 -32.27 -57.07
N MET A 827 15.74 -31.84 -55.98
CA MET A 827 15.91 -32.67 -54.79
C MET A 827 14.56 -33.06 -54.14
N LEU A 828 13.61 -32.13 -54.12
CA LEU A 828 12.24 -32.38 -53.62
C LEU A 828 11.54 -33.45 -54.45
N ALA A 829 11.54 -33.33 -55.77
CA ALA A 829 10.93 -34.32 -56.66
C ALA A 829 11.56 -35.72 -56.48
N ARG A 830 12.88 -35.79 -56.31
CA ARG A 830 13.61 -37.04 -56.03
C ARG A 830 13.23 -37.63 -54.67
N ALA A 831 13.10 -36.79 -53.64
CA ALA A 831 12.71 -37.22 -52.30
C ALA A 831 11.25 -37.72 -52.25
N GLU A 832 10.32 -37.07 -52.95
CA GLU A 832 8.93 -37.50 -53.07
C GLU A 832 8.82 -38.87 -53.76
N ALA A 833 9.59 -39.10 -54.81
CA ALA A 833 9.58 -40.36 -55.57
C ALA A 833 10.00 -41.58 -54.73
N VAL A 834 10.89 -41.40 -53.75
CA VAL A 834 11.38 -42.48 -52.87
C VAL A 834 10.70 -42.52 -51.50
N SER A 835 9.77 -41.60 -51.22
CA SER A 835 9.20 -41.38 -49.89
C SER A 835 8.50 -42.61 -49.28
N GLU A 836 7.75 -43.38 -50.07
CA GLU A 836 7.08 -44.61 -49.65
C GLU A 836 8.07 -45.74 -49.27
N TRP A 837 9.31 -45.65 -49.76
CA TRP A 837 10.32 -46.70 -49.67
C TRP A 837 11.46 -46.38 -48.69
N ALA A 838 11.52 -45.13 -48.22
CA ALA A 838 12.48 -44.68 -47.20
C ALA A 838 12.07 -45.19 -45.80
N VAL A 839 12.22 -46.50 -45.57
CA VAL A 839 11.87 -47.16 -44.30
C VAL A 839 12.96 -46.98 -43.24
N GLU A 840 14.22 -46.91 -43.68
CA GLU A 840 15.36 -46.75 -42.78
C GLU A 840 15.35 -45.38 -42.09
N PRO A 841 15.56 -45.28 -40.77
CA PRO A 841 15.36 -44.04 -40.01
C PRO A 841 16.07 -42.81 -40.58
N ASP A 842 17.35 -42.94 -40.97
CA ASP A 842 18.13 -41.84 -41.53
C ASP A 842 17.58 -41.35 -42.88
N MET A 843 17.22 -42.28 -43.78
CA MET A 843 16.67 -41.94 -45.10
C MET A 843 15.28 -41.34 -44.96
N LYS A 844 14.47 -41.86 -44.03
CA LYS A 844 13.16 -41.33 -43.70
C LYS A 844 13.27 -39.89 -43.19
N MET A 845 14.20 -39.62 -42.27
CA MET A 845 14.45 -38.27 -41.77
C MET A 845 14.95 -37.32 -42.85
N LEU A 846 15.87 -37.78 -43.73
CA LEU A 846 16.34 -36.97 -44.85
C LEU A 846 15.19 -36.58 -45.78
N VAL A 847 14.38 -37.55 -46.22
CA VAL A 847 13.24 -37.31 -47.12
C VAL A 847 12.22 -36.38 -46.48
N GLN A 848 11.87 -36.61 -45.21
CA GLN A 848 10.94 -35.74 -44.48
C GLN A 848 11.46 -34.30 -44.36
N ARG A 849 12.77 -34.10 -44.16
CA ARG A 849 13.38 -32.75 -44.07
C ARG A 849 13.39 -32.03 -45.42
N VAL A 850 13.65 -32.74 -46.51
CA VAL A 850 13.55 -32.18 -47.87
C VAL A 850 12.11 -31.77 -48.18
N ILE A 851 11.14 -32.66 -47.92
CA ILE A 851 9.71 -32.40 -48.15
C ILE A 851 9.22 -31.22 -47.30
N ALA A 852 9.58 -31.17 -46.01
CA ALA A 852 9.18 -30.10 -45.11
C ALA A 852 9.70 -28.73 -45.55
N GLY A 853 10.88 -28.66 -46.18
CA GLY A 853 11.44 -27.41 -46.70
C GLY A 853 10.80 -26.94 -48.01
N GLY A 854 9.93 -27.73 -48.64
CA GLY A 854 9.10 -27.30 -49.77
C GLY A 854 9.86 -26.76 -51.00
N GLY A 855 11.15 -27.11 -51.15
CA GLY A 855 12.02 -26.59 -52.21
C GLY A 855 12.65 -25.22 -51.92
N ALA A 856 12.40 -24.60 -50.76
CA ALA A 856 13.01 -23.34 -50.36
C ALA A 856 14.48 -23.55 -49.94
N VAL A 857 15.41 -22.88 -50.65
CA VAL A 857 16.86 -23.06 -50.49
C VAL A 857 17.32 -22.92 -49.03
N SER A 858 16.90 -21.86 -48.32
CA SER A 858 17.37 -21.60 -46.96
C SER A 858 16.85 -22.61 -45.93
N GLU A 859 15.55 -22.96 -45.98
CA GLU A 859 14.92 -23.88 -45.05
C GLU A 859 15.39 -25.32 -45.28
N THR A 860 15.49 -25.75 -46.55
CA THR A 860 16.00 -27.08 -46.89
C THR A 860 17.48 -27.21 -46.54
N THR A 861 18.31 -26.20 -46.83
CA THR A 861 19.74 -26.22 -46.48
C THR A 861 19.92 -26.26 -44.96
N PHE A 862 19.24 -25.40 -44.21
CA PHE A 862 19.31 -25.39 -42.75
C PHE A 862 18.86 -26.74 -42.16
N GLY A 863 17.76 -27.31 -42.67
CA GLY A 863 17.21 -28.59 -42.22
C GLY A 863 18.14 -29.77 -42.49
N LEU A 864 18.70 -29.85 -43.70
CA LEU A 864 19.62 -30.93 -44.11
C LEU A 864 20.97 -30.82 -43.40
N ALA A 865 21.54 -29.62 -43.33
CA ALA A 865 22.76 -29.38 -42.59
C ALA A 865 22.55 -29.76 -41.11
N SER A 866 21.46 -29.32 -40.48
CA SER A 866 21.18 -29.66 -39.07
C SER A 866 21.05 -31.17 -38.83
N LEU A 867 20.45 -31.92 -39.76
CA LEU A 867 20.34 -33.38 -39.67
C LEU A 867 21.72 -34.05 -39.77
N MET A 868 22.54 -33.61 -40.73
CA MET A 868 23.84 -34.21 -41.01
C MET A 868 24.92 -33.78 -40.01
N GLY A 869 24.78 -32.61 -39.39
CA GLY A 869 25.62 -32.13 -38.28
C GLY A 869 25.11 -32.53 -36.89
N GLU A 870 23.97 -33.24 -36.80
CA GLU A 870 23.28 -33.66 -35.55
C GLU A 870 22.93 -32.51 -34.57
N ARG A 871 23.00 -31.27 -35.04
CA ARG A 871 22.80 -30.07 -34.25
C ARG A 871 22.35 -28.92 -35.16
N PRO A 872 21.48 -28.02 -34.69
CA PRO A 872 21.14 -26.81 -35.43
C PRO A 872 22.38 -26.03 -35.91
N VAL A 873 22.40 -25.59 -37.17
CA VAL A 873 23.57 -24.95 -37.82
C VAL A 873 24.04 -23.69 -37.10
N ASP A 874 23.10 -22.93 -36.53
CA ASP A 874 23.36 -21.75 -35.71
C ASP A 874 24.14 -22.05 -34.41
N LYS A 875 24.26 -23.33 -34.03
CA LYS A 875 24.98 -23.83 -32.85
C LYS A 875 26.21 -24.66 -33.15
N TRP A 876 26.66 -24.68 -34.40
CA TRP A 876 27.80 -25.49 -34.81
C TRP A 876 29.13 -24.98 -34.26
N ARG A 877 29.96 -25.93 -33.85
CA ARG A 877 31.39 -25.74 -33.63
C ARG A 877 32.17 -26.19 -34.86
N ASP A 878 33.45 -25.85 -34.94
CA ASP A 878 34.29 -26.21 -36.08
C ASP A 878 34.37 -27.74 -36.30
N GLU A 879 34.27 -28.55 -35.22
CA GLU A 879 34.18 -30.01 -35.29
C GLU A 879 32.91 -30.51 -35.99
N ASP A 880 31.79 -29.81 -35.81
CA ASP A 880 30.49 -30.21 -36.39
C ASP A 880 30.49 -30.01 -37.91
N ARG A 881 31.25 -29.03 -38.41
CA ARG A 881 31.52 -28.85 -39.84
C ARG A 881 32.23 -30.06 -40.44
N SER A 882 33.21 -30.65 -39.72
CA SER A 882 33.87 -31.88 -40.16
C SER A 882 32.94 -33.08 -40.15
N LYS A 883 32.08 -33.23 -39.13
CA LYS A 883 31.06 -34.30 -39.07
C LYS A 883 30.06 -34.20 -40.21
N PHE A 884 29.58 -32.99 -40.50
CA PHE A 884 28.68 -32.71 -41.62
C PHE A 884 29.28 -33.21 -42.94
N ALA A 885 30.54 -32.87 -43.25
CA ALA A 885 31.17 -33.26 -44.51
C ALA A 885 31.26 -34.79 -44.71
N VAL A 886 31.52 -35.54 -43.64
CA VAL A 886 31.58 -37.01 -43.68
C VAL A 886 30.19 -37.61 -43.84
N ARG A 887 29.22 -37.16 -43.04
CA ARG A 887 27.86 -37.69 -43.05
C ARG A 887 27.13 -37.34 -44.32
N LEU A 888 27.32 -36.14 -44.87
CA LEU A 888 26.75 -35.74 -46.15
C LEU A 888 27.06 -36.76 -47.25
N LYS A 889 28.31 -37.21 -47.36
CA LYS A 889 28.72 -38.24 -48.33
C LYS A 889 28.04 -39.60 -48.07
N GLN A 890 27.85 -39.97 -46.81
CA GLN A 890 27.15 -41.22 -46.43
C GLN A 890 25.67 -41.16 -46.78
N PHE A 891 25.00 -40.05 -46.46
CA PHE A 891 23.59 -39.82 -46.78
C PHE A 891 23.36 -39.77 -48.29
N ALA A 892 24.22 -39.06 -49.04
CA ALA A 892 24.12 -38.99 -50.51
C ALA A 892 24.26 -40.37 -51.17
N ARG A 893 25.24 -41.18 -50.75
CA ARG A 893 25.42 -42.55 -51.26
C ARG A 893 24.23 -43.46 -50.96
N ARG A 894 23.71 -43.42 -49.73
CA ARG A 894 22.55 -44.23 -49.32
C ARG A 894 21.27 -43.80 -50.03
N PHE A 895 21.10 -42.49 -50.24
CA PHE A 895 19.98 -41.95 -51.00
C PHE A 895 20.02 -42.40 -52.46
N ALA A 896 21.18 -42.31 -53.12
CA ALA A 896 21.35 -42.81 -54.50
C ALA A 896 21.07 -44.33 -54.61
N MET A 897 21.49 -45.12 -53.63
CA MET A 897 21.17 -46.55 -53.57
C MET A 897 19.66 -46.80 -53.44
N LEU A 898 18.98 -46.07 -52.57
CA LEU A 898 17.52 -46.15 -52.41
C LEU A 898 16.80 -45.76 -53.71
N GLU A 899 17.19 -44.64 -54.32
CA GLU A 899 16.64 -44.14 -55.58
C GLU A 899 16.77 -45.18 -56.71
N SER A 900 17.93 -45.83 -56.81
CA SER A 900 18.17 -46.92 -57.78
C SER A 900 17.32 -48.18 -57.55
N THR A 901 16.87 -48.41 -56.31
CA THR A 901 16.07 -49.58 -55.94
C THR A 901 14.59 -49.35 -56.23
N VAL A 902 14.11 -48.11 -56.06
CA VAL A 902 12.72 -47.71 -56.29
C VAL A 902 12.40 -47.51 -57.78
N THR A 903 13.40 -47.21 -58.62
CA THR A 903 13.23 -47.04 -60.08
C THR A 903 13.02 -48.35 -60.86
N VAL A 904 12.88 -49.50 -60.18
CA VAL A 904 12.29 -50.71 -60.77
C VAL A 904 10.77 -50.52 -60.83
N PRO A 905 10.13 -50.43 -62.02
CA PRO A 905 8.72 -50.05 -62.11
C PRO A 905 7.79 -51.06 -61.42
N LYS A 906 6.76 -50.56 -60.72
CA LYS A 906 5.57 -51.34 -60.33
C LYS A 906 5.05 -52.09 -61.58
N PRO A 907 4.76 -53.40 -61.50
CA PRO A 907 4.22 -54.15 -62.64
C PRO A 907 2.84 -53.59 -62.99
N GLY A 908 2.73 -52.90 -64.13
CA GLY A 908 1.41 -52.49 -64.65
C GLY A 908 1.35 -51.26 -65.55
N LYS A 909 2.34 -50.35 -65.55
CA LYS A 909 2.27 -49.13 -66.40
C LYS A 909 3.63 -48.61 -66.87
N ALA A 910 4.23 -49.26 -67.85
CA ALA A 910 5.12 -48.67 -68.86
C ALA A 910 5.43 -49.75 -69.91
N LYS A 911 5.48 -49.37 -71.21
CA LYS A 911 5.87 -50.26 -72.32
C LYS A 911 7.16 -51.01 -71.97
N GLU A 912 7.16 -52.32 -72.20
CA GLU A 912 8.22 -53.27 -71.89
C GLU A 912 9.62 -52.74 -72.24
N ARG A 913 10.34 -52.23 -71.23
CA ARG A 913 11.79 -52.04 -71.27
C ARG A 913 12.36 -52.86 -70.14
N ARG A 914 13.07 -53.93 -70.49
CA ARG A 914 13.70 -54.82 -69.51
C ARG A 914 15.00 -54.18 -69.05
N ALA A 915 15.16 -53.98 -67.75
CA ALA A 915 16.36 -53.38 -67.17
C ALA A 915 17.32 -54.46 -66.66
N VAL A 916 18.62 -54.31 -66.94
CA VAL A 916 19.69 -55.14 -66.38
C VAL A 916 20.65 -54.21 -65.62
N ARG A 917 20.84 -54.47 -64.32
CA ARG A 917 21.82 -53.73 -63.50
C ARG A 917 23.12 -54.50 -63.42
N VAL A 918 24.23 -53.80 -63.63
CA VAL A 918 25.58 -54.32 -63.45
C VAL A 918 26.28 -53.45 -62.42
N ALA A 919 26.63 -54.05 -61.29
CA ALA A 919 27.42 -53.43 -60.24
C ALA A 919 28.73 -54.22 -60.09
N LEU A 920 29.86 -53.57 -60.41
CA LEU A 920 31.20 -54.13 -60.38
C LEU A 920 32.11 -53.20 -59.58
N VAL A 921 32.92 -53.79 -58.70
CA VAL A 921 33.97 -53.08 -57.97
C VAL A 921 35.29 -53.68 -58.40
N ALA A 922 36.06 -52.94 -59.20
CA ALA A 922 37.38 -53.36 -59.63
C ALA A 922 38.39 -53.23 -58.48
N SER A 923 39.47 -54.02 -58.52
CA SER A 923 40.57 -53.95 -57.53
C SER A 923 41.32 -52.60 -57.55
N SER A 924 41.15 -51.79 -58.60
CA SER A 924 41.62 -50.41 -58.69
C SER A 924 40.80 -49.41 -57.86
N GLY A 925 39.69 -49.83 -57.25
CA GLY A 925 38.77 -48.97 -56.51
C GLY A 925 37.69 -48.31 -57.37
N ALA A 926 37.73 -48.49 -58.70
CA ALA A 926 36.68 -48.04 -59.60
C ALA A 926 35.39 -48.85 -59.38
N GLN A 927 34.29 -48.15 -59.12
CA GLN A 927 32.95 -48.74 -59.01
C GLN A 927 32.14 -48.39 -60.24
N ILE A 928 31.71 -49.42 -60.97
CA ILE A 928 30.75 -49.29 -62.07
C ILE A 928 29.41 -49.76 -61.53
N ASP A 929 28.43 -48.89 -61.46
CA ASP A 929 27.06 -49.22 -61.06
C ASP A 929 26.10 -48.62 -62.09
N ARG A 930 25.63 -49.46 -63.02
CA ARG A 930 24.88 -49.03 -64.20
C ARG A 930 23.62 -49.87 -64.38
N THR A 931 22.54 -49.23 -64.83
CA THR A 931 21.28 -49.88 -65.19
C THR A 931 21.01 -49.68 -66.68
N LEU A 932 21.05 -50.77 -67.46
CA LEU A 932 20.82 -50.77 -68.91
C LEU A 932 19.37 -51.09 -69.22
N TYR A 933 18.69 -50.27 -70.03
CA TYR A 933 17.32 -50.50 -70.48
C TYR A 933 17.30 -51.06 -71.91
N LEU A 934 16.92 -52.32 -72.08
CA LEU A 934 16.89 -52.99 -73.38
C LEU A 934 15.50 -52.93 -74.02
N SER A 935 15.46 -52.59 -75.32
CA SER A 935 14.28 -52.84 -76.16
C SER A 935 14.17 -54.33 -76.55
N ASP A 936 13.00 -54.81 -76.97
CA ASP A 936 12.80 -56.21 -77.38
C ASP A 936 13.74 -56.66 -78.51
N ALA A 937 14.06 -55.76 -79.45
CA ALA A 937 15.00 -56.03 -80.53
C ALA A 937 16.44 -56.17 -80.01
N GLN A 938 16.86 -55.29 -79.08
CA GLN A 938 18.17 -55.38 -78.42
C GLN A 938 18.26 -56.60 -77.51
N HIS A 939 17.18 -56.99 -76.86
CA HIS A 939 17.12 -58.19 -76.01
C HIS A 939 17.29 -59.48 -76.82
N LYS A 940 16.65 -59.59 -77.99
CA LYS A 940 16.89 -60.72 -78.92
C LYS A 940 18.34 -60.77 -79.42
N LYS A 941 18.95 -59.62 -79.71
CA LYS A 941 20.39 -59.54 -80.03
C LYS A 941 21.26 -59.94 -78.84
N ALA A 942 20.94 -59.49 -77.64
CA ALA A 942 21.66 -59.83 -76.41
C ALA A 942 21.65 -61.34 -76.16
N MET A 943 20.49 -62.01 -76.31
CA MET A 943 20.41 -63.48 -76.20
C MET A 943 21.24 -64.21 -77.27
N THR A 944 21.37 -63.64 -78.46
CA THR A 944 22.22 -64.22 -79.53
C THR A 944 23.71 -64.08 -79.19
N ILE A 945 24.11 -62.96 -78.59
CA ILE A 945 25.48 -62.71 -78.10
C ILE A 945 25.77 -63.61 -76.89
N GLU A 946 24.82 -63.73 -75.96
CA GLU A 946 24.90 -64.63 -74.81
C GLU A 946 25.13 -66.08 -75.27
N GLY A 947 24.40 -66.56 -76.28
CA GLY A 947 24.60 -67.90 -76.83
C GLY A 947 25.99 -68.13 -77.45
N LYS A 948 26.62 -67.10 -78.03
CA LYS A 948 27.99 -67.16 -78.54
C LYS A 948 29.03 -67.14 -77.41
N LEU A 949 28.83 -66.29 -76.40
CA LEU A 949 29.67 -66.23 -75.21
C LEU A 949 29.61 -67.56 -74.44
N ARG A 950 28.42 -68.13 -74.26
CA ARG A 950 28.23 -69.42 -73.55
C ARG A 950 28.96 -70.58 -74.22
N LYS A 951 28.98 -70.62 -75.57
CA LYS A 951 29.75 -71.62 -76.33
C LYS A 951 31.25 -71.45 -76.22
N SER A 952 31.73 -70.22 -76.03
CA SER A 952 33.15 -69.90 -75.87
C SER A 952 33.60 -70.19 -74.43
N ILE A 953 32.76 -69.88 -73.45
CA ILE A 953 32.97 -70.14 -72.02
C ILE A 953 32.94 -71.64 -71.70
N ALA A 954 32.09 -72.43 -72.37
CA ALA A 954 31.96 -73.87 -72.13
C ALA A 954 33.21 -74.71 -72.49
N LYS A 955 34.22 -74.12 -73.14
CA LYS A 955 35.49 -74.78 -73.45
C LYS A 955 36.51 -74.69 -72.31
N GLU A 956 36.26 -73.84 -71.33
CA GLU A 956 37.21 -73.48 -70.28
C GLU A 956 36.74 -74.05 -68.93
N SER A 957 37.66 -74.68 -68.20
CA SER A 957 37.37 -75.45 -66.99
C SER A 957 37.56 -74.67 -65.68
N ASP A 958 38.05 -73.42 -65.74
CA ASP A 958 38.23 -72.54 -64.57
C ASP A 958 37.18 -71.40 -64.55
N PRO A 959 36.14 -71.50 -63.71
CA PRO A 959 35.11 -70.48 -63.58
C PRO A 959 35.63 -69.14 -63.05
N ALA A 960 36.70 -69.14 -62.24
CA ALA A 960 37.23 -67.93 -61.64
C ALA A 960 37.96 -67.06 -62.67
N ALA A 961 38.75 -67.68 -63.55
CA ALA A 961 39.40 -67.00 -64.66
C ALA A 961 38.40 -66.40 -65.66
N VAL A 962 37.31 -67.13 -65.95
CA VAL A 962 36.22 -66.64 -66.82
C VAL A 962 35.51 -65.44 -66.21
N MET A 963 35.17 -65.50 -64.92
CA MET A 963 34.50 -64.39 -64.23
C MET A 963 35.40 -63.15 -64.17
N ALA A 964 36.69 -63.32 -63.90
CA ALA A 964 37.65 -62.22 -63.90
C ALA A 964 37.78 -61.57 -65.30
N ALA A 965 37.85 -62.37 -66.36
CA ALA A 965 37.91 -61.86 -67.74
C ALA A 965 36.62 -61.12 -68.15
N LEU A 966 35.44 -61.62 -67.76
CA LEU A 966 34.16 -60.94 -68.01
C LEU A 966 34.06 -59.62 -67.25
N CYS A 967 34.53 -59.56 -65.99
CA CYS A 967 34.58 -58.33 -65.22
C CYS A 967 35.55 -57.31 -65.83
N GLY A 968 36.70 -57.77 -66.35
CA GLY A 968 37.66 -56.93 -67.06
C GLY A 968 37.07 -56.30 -68.33
N LEU A 969 36.42 -57.11 -69.17
CA LEU A 969 35.75 -56.61 -70.39
C LEU A 969 34.62 -55.62 -70.09
N LEU A 970 33.86 -55.84 -69.02
CA LEU A 970 32.80 -54.92 -68.61
C LEU A 970 33.34 -53.59 -68.07
N ALA A 971 34.57 -53.58 -67.55
CA ALA A 971 35.23 -52.37 -67.06
C ALA A 971 35.80 -51.48 -68.18
N GLU A 972 35.96 -52.01 -69.41
CA GLU A 972 36.48 -51.28 -70.57
C GLU A 972 35.40 -50.49 -71.35
N PHE A 973 34.11 -50.72 -71.09
CA PHE A 973 33.03 -49.98 -71.76
C PHE A 973 32.82 -48.59 -71.13
N ASP A 974 33.24 -47.54 -71.85
CA ASP A 974 33.07 -46.15 -71.45
C ASP A 974 31.72 -45.55 -71.92
N ASP A 975 31.24 -44.47 -71.29
CA ASP A 975 29.89 -43.91 -71.58
C ASP A 975 29.71 -43.41 -73.03
N SER A 976 30.78 -43.21 -73.79
CA SER A 976 30.72 -42.79 -75.20
C SER A 976 30.32 -43.89 -76.18
N ASP A 977 30.44 -45.16 -75.81
CA ASP A 977 30.20 -46.30 -76.73
C ASP A 977 28.75 -46.83 -76.67
N LEU A 978 27.93 -46.28 -75.78
CA LEU A 978 26.58 -46.78 -75.45
C LEU A 978 25.44 -45.77 -75.71
N SER A 979 25.76 -44.56 -76.22
CA SER A 979 24.77 -43.53 -76.56
C SER A 979 24.07 -43.78 -77.88
#